data_AF-A0A5C7IQ83-F1
#
_entry.id   AF-A0A5C7IQ83-F1
#
_cell.length_a   1.000
_cell.length_b   1.000
_cell.length_c   1.000
_cell.angle_alpha   90.00
_cell.angle_beta   90.00
_cell.angle_gamma   90.00
#
_symmetry.space_group_name_H-M   'P 1'
#
loop_
_entity.id
_entity.type
_entity.pdbx_description
1 polymer ?
#
loop_
_entity_poly.entity_id
_entity_poly.type
_entity_poly.pdbx_seq_one_letter_code
_entity_poly.pdbx_strand_id
1 'polypeptide(L)'
;MLFPQQRHLQHLPNGVRAGFFIGDGAGVGKGRTIAGLIWENWHRGRKKALWISVGSDLKFDARRDLDDVGAKCVQVHALNKLPYSKLDSKSVGVREGVVFLTYSSLIASSEKGRSRLQQLVQWCGSGYDGLVVFDECHKAKNLVPEAGSQPTRTGEAVLDLQARLPEARFIYCSATGASEPRNLGYMVRLGLWGAGTCFNDFHKFLGALDKGGVGALELVAMDMKARGMYVCRTLSYKGAEFEVVEAPLEVEMMDMYKKAAEFWAELRVELLSASAFLTNEKPNSSQIWRLYWSSHQRFFRHMCMSAKVPATVRLAKKALLEDKCVVIGLQSTGEARTEEAVTKYGLELDDFISGPRELLLKFVEENYPLPEKPDPLPGEESVKELQRKRHSASPGVSLKGRVRKVAKWKPASDAESDEESDTDSAHESNESDDEFQICEICSGEEERKKLLQCSCCGQLVHAGCLVPPVTESVPSDWSCHSCKEKTEEYLQSRHAYLTELLKRYEAAVERKSKILDIIRTLDLPNNPLDDIIDQLGGPDKVAEMTGRRGMLVRASSGKGVTYQPRNTKEISMEMVNMHEKQLFMDGKKFVAIISEAGSAGVSLQADRRATNQKRRVHITLELPWSADRAIQQFGRTHRSNQASAPEYRLIFTNLGGERRFASIVAKRLESLGALTQGDRRAGPSLSAYNYDSAFGKKALMVMYRGIMEQDKLPVVPPGCSSEKPETIQDFMMKAKAALVSVGIVRDMVVGSGKDYGKFSGRIVDSDMHDVGRFLNRLLGLPPEIQNRLFELFISILDLLVQNARIEGNLDSGIVDMKANIIELQGTPKTVHVDNMSGASTILFTFTLDRGTTWESASTMLDEKQKDGLGSPNDGFYESKREWLGRRHFILAFVSTSASGMFKIVRPAVGESIREMPLAELKNKYRKITTLEKARSGWEDEYEVSSKQCMHGPNCKLGSFCTVGRRMQEVNILGGLILPVWGTIEKALSKQARQSHKRLRVVRLETTADNKRTVGLLVPNAAVETVLQGLSLSLSLSLSYYLAWVQEIDD
;
A
#
# COMPACT_ATOMS: atom_id res chain seq x y z
N MET A 1 -28.77 -15.55 12.86
CA MET A 1 -28.60 -14.53 11.79
C MET A 1 -29.56 -13.34 11.98
N LEU A 2 -29.95 -13.02 13.23
CA LEU A 2 -31.05 -12.07 13.51
C LEU A 2 -30.73 -10.60 13.16
N PHE A 3 -29.50 -10.12 13.41
CA PHE A 3 -29.19 -8.69 13.22
C PHE A 3 -29.33 -8.20 11.76
N PRO A 4 -28.77 -8.86 10.73
CA PRO A 4 -29.04 -8.48 9.33
C PRO A 4 -30.53 -8.48 8.99
N GLN A 5 -31.27 -9.51 9.41
CA GLN A 5 -32.71 -9.62 9.19
C GLN A 5 -33.47 -8.43 9.80
N GLN A 6 -33.17 -8.06 11.05
CA GLN A 6 -33.78 -6.92 11.75
C GLN A 6 -33.47 -5.60 11.03
N ARG A 7 -32.20 -5.36 10.67
CA ARG A 7 -31.80 -4.14 9.94
C ARG A 7 -32.44 -4.08 8.55
N HIS A 8 -32.59 -5.22 7.86
CA HIS A 8 -33.24 -5.34 6.56
C HIS A 8 -34.77 -5.19 6.57
N LEU A 9 -35.41 -5.05 7.74
CA LEU A 9 -36.80 -4.61 7.85
C LEU A 9 -36.94 -3.08 7.88
N GLN A 10 -35.85 -2.34 8.18
CA GLN A 10 -35.86 -0.89 8.29
C GLN A 10 -35.58 -0.22 6.93
N HIS A 11 -36.11 0.99 6.78
CA HIS A 11 -35.80 1.93 5.70
C HIS A 11 -35.08 3.16 6.26
N LEU A 12 -34.30 3.82 5.41
CA LEU A 12 -33.67 5.11 5.72
C LEU A 12 -34.64 6.27 5.42
N PRO A 13 -34.42 7.49 5.95
CA PRO A 13 -35.33 8.63 5.78
C PRO A 13 -35.59 9.08 4.33
N ASN A 14 -34.79 8.61 3.37
CA ASN A 14 -34.99 8.81 1.92
C ASN A 14 -35.72 7.63 1.24
N GLY A 15 -36.45 6.80 1.99
CA GLY A 15 -37.33 5.75 1.47
C GLY A 15 -36.64 4.50 0.92
N VAL A 16 -35.32 4.35 1.08
CA VAL A 16 -34.56 3.16 0.60
C VAL A 16 -34.31 2.17 1.73
N ARG A 17 -34.27 0.87 1.42
CA ARG A 17 -34.05 -0.18 2.43
C ARG A 17 -32.65 -0.08 3.05
N ALA A 18 -32.57 -0.22 4.37
CA ALA A 18 -31.32 -0.15 5.10
C ALA A 18 -30.46 -1.41 4.87
N GLY A 19 -29.14 -1.20 4.77
CA GLY A 19 -28.12 -2.24 4.60
C GLY A 19 -27.42 -2.60 5.91
N PHE A 20 -26.63 -3.68 5.87
CA PHE A 20 -25.90 -4.21 7.02
C PHE A 20 -24.45 -4.58 6.63
N PHE A 21 -23.49 -4.36 7.53
CA PHE A 21 -22.05 -4.62 7.28
C PHE A 21 -21.51 -5.78 8.15
N ILE A 22 -20.82 -6.72 7.50
CA ILE A 22 -20.07 -7.83 8.10
C ILE A 22 -18.57 -7.52 8.00
N GLY A 23 -18.01 -6.94 9.06
CA GLY A 23 -16.58 -6.69 9.25
C GLY A 23 -15.84 -7.80 9.99
N ASP A 24 -16.36 -9.03 9.94
CA ASP A 24 -15.69 -10.18 10.56
C ASP A 24 -14.28 -10.41 9.96
N GLY A 25 -13.34 -10.79 10.82
CA GLY A 25 -11.96 -11.05 10.43
C GLY A 25 -11.78 -12.22 9.46
N ALA A 26 -10.53 -12.44 9.04
CA ALA A 26 -10.16 -13.66 8.32
C ALA A 26 -10.47 -14.92 9.16
N GLY A 27 -10.84 -16.01 8.51
CA GLY A 27 -11.07 -17.30 9.16
C GLY A 27 -12.33 -17.45 10.02
N VAL A 28 -13.09 -16.38 10.31
CA VAL A 28 -14.29 -16.43 11.17
C VAL A 28 -15.45 -17.21 10.53
N GLY A 29 -15.61 -17.15 9.20
CA GLY A 29 -16.68 -17.83 8.46
C GLY A 29 -17.66 -16.91 7.72
N LYS A 30 -17.17 -15.83 7.09
CA LYS A 30 -17.99 -14.87 6.34
C LYS A 30 -18.83 -15.52 5.23
N GLY A 31 -18.23 -16.37 4.39
CA GLY A 31 -18.94 -17.06 3.30
C GLY A 31 -20.09 -17.95 3.80
N ARG A 32 -19.91 -18.71 4.90
CA ARG A 32 -21.00 -19.46 5.56
C ARG A 32 -22.09 -18.56 6.17
N THR A 33 -21.72 -17.35 6.63
CA THR A 33 -22.68 -16.35 7.10
C THR A 33 -23.52 -15.81 5.94
N ILE A 34 -22.90 -15.55 4.80
CA ILE A 34 -23.57 -15.16 3.54
C ILE A 34 -24.49 -16.29 3.05
N ALA A 35 -23.98 -17.52 2.97
CA ALA A 35 -24.74 -18.69 2.55
C ALA A 35 -25.98 -18.94 3.44
N GLY A 36 -25.84 -18.76 4.76
CA GLY A 36 -26.96 -18.80 5.69
C GLY A 36 -28.02 -17.72 5.45
N LEU A 37 -27.61 -16.48 5.13
CA LEU A 37 -28.53 -15.40 4.77
C LEU A 37 -29.23 -15.67 3.43
N ILE A 38 -28.55 -16.28 2.46
CA ILE A 38 -29.17 -16.74 1.20
C ILE A 38 -30.21 -17.82 1.50
N TRP A 39 -29.87 -18.80 2.33
CA TRP A 39 -30.75 -19.92 2.70
C TRP A 39 -31.98 -19.48 3.50
N GLU A 40 -31.83 -18.48 4.37
CA GLU A 40 -32.94 -17.83 5.07
C GLU A 40 -33.88 -17.11 4.09
N ASN A 41 -33.34 -16.32 3.16
CA ASN A 41 -34.14 -15.60 2.17
C ASN A 41 -34.85 -16.56 1.21
N TRP A 42 -34.22 -17.69 0.86
CA TRP A 42 -34.84 -18.77 0.08
C TRP A 42 -36.10 -19.32 0.74
N HIS A 43 -36.07 -19.56 2.06
CA HIS A 43 -37.24 -20.02 2.83
C HIS A 43 -38.34 -18.95 2.97
N ARG A 44 -37.97 -17.67 2.88
CA ARG A 44 -38.93 -16.54 2.78
C ARG A 44 -39.45 -16.29 1.35
N GLY A 45 -39.26 -17.25 0.43
CA GLY A 45 -39.69 -17.15 -0.98
C GLY A 45 -38.80 -16.28 -1.87
N ARG A 46 -37.78 -15.59 -1.33
CA ARG A 46 -36.85 -14.74 -2.08
C ARG A 46 -35.74 -15.56 -2.72
N LYS A 47 -36.12 -16.31 -3.77
CA LYS A 47 -35.22 -17.27 -4.44
C LYS A 47 -34.19 -16.66 -5.41
N LYS A 48 -34.07 -15.34 -5.48
CA LYS A 48 -33.05 -14.65 -6.29
C LYS A 48 -32.05 -13.95 -5.38
N ALA A 49 -30.77 -14.16 -5.64
CA ALA A 49 -29.68 -13.48 -4.92
C ALA A 49 -28.49 -13.18 -5.84
N LEU A 50 -27.81 -12.06 -5.58
CA LEU A 50 -26.56 -11.67 -6.23
C LEU A 50 -25.39 -11.82 -5.25
N TRP A 51 -24.32 -12.53 -5.64
CA TRP A 51 -23.08 -12.64 -4.88
C TRP A 51 -21.92 -12.09 -5.71
N ILE A 52 -21.49 -10.87 -5.39
CA ILE A 52 -20.43 -10.14 -6.06
C ILE A 52 -19.15 -10.30 -5.24
N SER A 53 -18.09 -10.86 -5.81
CA SER A 53 -16.81 -11.07 -5.11
C SER A 53 -15.59 -10.72 -5.99
N VAL A 54 -14.38 -11.04 -5.55
CA VAL A 54 -13.14 -10.58 -6.20
C VAL A 54 -12.78 -11.37 -7.46
N GLY A 55 -12.88 -12.70 -7.41
CA GLY A 55 -12.45 -13.62 -8.46
C GLY A 55 -13.50 -14.68 -8.79
N SER A 56 -13.45 -15.24 -9.99
CA SER A 56 -14.39 -16.27 -10.48
C SER A 56 -14.40 -17.52 -9.61
N ASP A 57 -13.24 -17.89 -9.09
CA ASP A 57 -12.98 -19.23 -8.54
C ASP A 57 -13.56 -19.36 -7.12
N LEU A 58 -13.80 -18.21 -6.47
CA LEU A 58 -14.58 -18.08 -5.24
C LEU A 58 -16.03 -18.56 -5.40
N LYS A 59 -16.50 -18.83 -6.63
CA LYS A 59 -17.75 -19.57 -6.87
C LYS A 59 -17.72 -20.97 -6.22
N PHE A 60 -16.57 -21.64 -6.24
CA PHE A 60 -16.42 -22.96 -5.62
C PHE A 60 -16.45 -22.87 -4.08
N ASP A 61 -15.89 -21.80 -3.50
CA ASP A 61 -16.08 -21.45 -2.09
C ASP A 61 -17.55 -21.17 -1.76
N ALA A 62 -18.27 -20.41 -2.60
CA ALA A 62 -19.69 -20.11 -2.41
C ALA A 62 -20.59 -21.35 -2.49
N ARG A 63 -20.31 -22.28 -3.43
CA ARG A 63 -20.98 -23.60 -3.50
C ARG A 63 -20.75 -24.40 -2.22
N ARG A 64 -19.49 -24.57 -1.80
CA ARG A 64 -19.14 -25.27 -0.55
C ARG A 64 -19.85 -24.64 0.66
N ASP A 65 -19.82 -23.32 0.78
CA ASP A 65 -20.39 -22.65 1.95
C ASP A 65 -21.94 -22.71 1.97
N LEU A 66 -22.59 -22.88 0.81
CA LEU A 66 -24.01 -23.27 0.70
C LEU A 66 -24.23 -24.75 1.09
N ASP A 67 -23.37 -25.67 0.66
CA ASP A 67 -23.47 -27.09 1.04
C ASP A 67 -23.25 -27.30 2.55
N ASP A 68 -22.32 -26.56 3.16
CA ASP A 68 -22.01 -26.55 4.59
C ASP A 68 -23.17 -26.03 5.47
N VAL A 69 -24.13 -25.28 4.91
CA VAL A 69 -25.38 -24.87 5.59
C VAL A 69 -26.61 -25.66 5.15
N GLY A 70 -26.43 -26.73 4.36
CA GLY A 70 -27.50 -27.59 3.86
C GLY A 70 -28.25 -27.08 2.62
N ALA A 71 -27.87 -25.93 2.06
CA ALA A 71 -28.50 -25.28 0.91
C ALA A 71 -28.13 -25.93 -0.45
N LYS A 72 -28.18 -27.28 -0.50
CA LYS A 72 -27.77 -28.08 -1.66
C LYS A 72 -28.61 -27.80 -2.93
N CYS A 73 -29.89 -27.48 -2.77
CA CYS A 73 -30.79 -27.19 -3.89
C CYS A 73 -30.62 -25.79 -4.51
N VAL A 74 -29.96 -24.85 -3.81
CA VAL A 74 -29.74 -23.48 -4.31
C VAL A 74 -28.64 -23.50 -5.35
N GLN A 75 -28.98 -23.37 -6.64
CA GLN A 75 -27.99 -23.38 -7.72
C GLN A 75 -27.12 -22.11 -7.72
N VAL A 76 -25.87 -22.24 -8.20
CA VAL A 76 -24.90 -21.13 -8.31
C VAL A 76 -24.45 -21.00 -9.77
N HIS A 77 -24.84 -19.90 -10.41
CA HIS A 77 -24.59 -19.63 -11.82
C HIS A 77 -23.42 -18.63 -11.96
N ALA A 78 -22.51 -18.85 -12.91
CA ALA A 78 -21.33 -18.01 -13.08
C ALA A 78 -21.58 -17.00 -14.21
N LEU A 79 -21.75 -15.71 -13.90
CA LEU A 79 -22.17 -14.70 -14.88
C LEU A 79 -21.22 -14.61 -16.09
N ASN A 80 -19.92 -14.79 -15.86
CA ASN A 80 -18.89 -14.80 -16.91
C ASN A 80 -19.03 -15.96 -17.91
N LYS A 81 -19.64 -17.09 -17.50
CA LYS A 81 -19.93 -18.24 -18.37
C LYS A 81 -21.38 -18.22 -18.92
N LEU A 82 -22.13 -17.13 -18.72
CA LEU A 82 -23.46 -16.89 -19.30
C LEU A 82 -23.42 -15.80 -20.39
N PRO A 83 -24.24 -15.88 -21.46
CA PRO A 83 -24.28 -14.88 -22.52
C PRO A 83 -24.84 -13.52 -22.06
N TYR A 84 -24.74 -12.50 -22.91
CA TYR A 84 -25.30 -11.14 -22.72
C TYR A 84 -26.79 -11.02 -23.18
N SER A 85 -27.55 -12.11 -23.10
CA SER A 85 -29.02 -12.14 -23.28
C SER A 85 -29.73 -12.14 -21.92
N LYS A 86 -31.05 -11.96 -21.86
CA LYS A 86 -31.77 -11.95 -20.58
C LYS A 86 -31.56 -13.28 -19.82
N LEU A 87 -31.21 -13.21 -18.54
CA LEU A 87 -30.82 -14.40 -17.75
C LEU A 87 -31.97 -15.39 -17.53
N ASP A 88 -33.20 -14.88 -17.50
CA ASP A 88 -34.46 -15.61 -17.36
C ASP A 88 -35.00 -16.19 -18.69
N SER A 89 -34.39 -15.83 -19.83
CA SER A 89 -34.83 -16.27 -21.16
C SER A 89 -34.75 -17.78 -21.35
N LYS A 90 -35.56 -18.34 -22.26
CA LYS A 90 -35.59 -19.78 -22.57
C LYS A 90 -34.23 -20.37 -22.97
N SER A 91 -33.29 -19.56 -23.45
CA SER A 91 -31.94 -19.98 -23.84
C SER A 91 -30.88 -19.89 -22.71
N VAL A 92 -31.22 -19.31 -21.56
CA VAL A 92 -30.30 -19.16 -20.41
C VAL A 92 -30.85 -19.82 -19.14
N GLY A 93 -32.17 -19.81 -18.93
CA GLY A 93 -32.88 -20.64 -17.96
C GLY A 93 -32.74 -20.25 -16.48
N VAL A 94 -31.96 -19.21 -16.14
CA VAL A 94 -31.70 -18.80 -14.75
C VAL A 94 -32.89 -18.00 -14.20
N ARG A 95 -33.87 -18.71 -13.64
CA ARG A 95 -35.08 -18.11 -13.02
C ARG A 95 -34.91 -17.85 -11.52
N GLU A 96 -34.28 -18.79 -10.82
CA GLU A 96 -34.01 -18.78 -9.38
C GLU A 96 -32.58 -19.30 -9.13
N GLY A 97 -32.00 -18.97 -7.98
CA GLY A 97 -30.62 -19.31 -7.62
C GLY A 97 -29.77 -18.09 -7.25
N VAL A 98 -28.47 -18.35 -7.06
CA VAL A 98 -27.44 -17.33 -6.85
C VAL A 98 -26.75 -17.04 -8.18
N VAL A 99 -26.77 -15.78 -8.62
CA VAL A 99 -25.88 -15.31 -9.69
C VAL A 99 -24.58 -14.85 -9.05
N PHE A 100 -23.50 -15.58 -9.32
CA PHE A 100 -22.16 -15.29 -8.85
C PHE A 100 -21.37 -14.54 -9.92
N LEU A 101 -20.72 -13.44 -9.54
CA LEU A 101 -20.00 -12.55 -10.44
C LEU A 101 -18.82 -11.85 -9.77
N THR A 102 -17.88 -11.34 -10.57
CA THR A 102 -16.79 -10.50 -10.06
C THR A 102 -17.13 -9.01 -10.15
N TYR A 103 -16.46 -8.17 -9.36
CA TYR A 103 -16.49 -6.71 -9.55
C TYR A 103 -16.10 -6.29 -10.98
N SER A 104 -15.14 -6.98 -11.61
CA SER A 104 -14.78 -6.78 -13.02
C SER A 104 -15.88 -7.22 -14.00
N SER A 105 -16.68 -8.23 -13.65
CA SER A 105 -17.86 -8.63 -14.44
C SER A 105 -18.99 -7.61 -14.34
N LEU A 106 -19.11 -6.88 -13.22
CA LEU A 106 -20.18 -5.89 -13.02
C LEU A 106 -20.07 -4.71 -14.01
N ILE A 107 -18.84 -4.27 -14.28
CA ILE A 107 -18.52 -3.16 -15.22
C ILE A 107 -18.40 -3.61 -16.68
N ALA A 108 -18.52 -4.90 -16.97
CA ALA A 108 -18.29 -5.43 -18.32
C ALA A 108 -19.46 -5.12 -19.28
N SER A 109 -19.12 -4.73 -20.50
CA SER A 109 -20.03 -4.60 -21.64
C SER A 109 -19.74 -5.66 -22.71
N SER A 110 -20.70 -5.88 -23.61
CA SER A 110 -20.44 -6.59 -24.87
C SER A 110 -20.02 -5.61 -25.97
N GLU A 111 -19.42 -6.14 -27.04
CA GLU A 111 -19.17 -5.44 -28.32
C GLU A 111 -20.42 -4.73 -28.89
N LYS A 112 -21.62 -5.18 -28.50
CA LYS A 112 -22.92 -4.61 -28.89
C LYS A 112 -23.52 -3.70 -27.81
N GLY A 113 -22.66 -3.04 -27.02
CA GLY A 113 -23.01 -2.04 -25.99
C GLY A 113 -23.74 -2.56 -24.75
N ARG A 114 -24.04 -3.86 -24.64
CA ARG A 114 -24.89 -4.38 -23.55
C ARG A 114 -24.12 -4.52 -22.24
N SER A 115 -24.46 -3.73 -21.24
CA SER A 115 -23.84 -3.79 -19.91
C SER A 115 -24.34 -4.97 -19.07
N ARG A 116 -23.43 -5.64 -18.34
CA ARG A 116 -23.77 -6.65 -17.32
C ARG A 116 -24.59 -6.05 -16.18
N LEU A 117 -24.35 -4.80 -15.79
CA LEU A 117 -25.14 -4.11 -14.75
C LEU A 117 -26.63 -4.03 -15.16
N GLN A 118 -26.91 -3.63 -16.40
CA GLN A 118 -28.28 -3.58 -16.94
C GLN A 118 -28.91 -4.98 -17.01
N GLN A 119 -28.15 -5.99 -17.42
CA GLN A 119 -28.59 -7.40 -17.46
C GLN A 119 -29.01 -7.91 -16.07
N LEU A 120 -28.28 -7.53 -15.02
CA LEU A 120 -28.55 -7.93 -13.64
C LEU A 120 -29.78 -7.20 -13.08
N VAL A 121 -29.89 -5.89 -13.28
CA VAL A 121 -31.07 -5.10 -12.85
C VAL A 121 -32.34 -5.60 -13.56
N GLN A 122 -32.26 -5.97 -14.85
CA GLN A 122 -33.37 -6.60 -15.56
C GLN A 122 -33.74 -7.99 -15.00
N TRP A 123 -32.77 -8.78 -14.54
CA TRP A 123 -33.05 -10.08 -13.92
C TRP A 123 -33.63 -9.96 -12.50
N CYS A 124 -33.20 -8.95 -11.74
CA CYS A 124 -33.80 -8.58 -10.46
C CYS A 124 -35.29 -8.20 -10.65
N GLY A 125 -35.55 -7.27 -11.58
CA GLY A 125 -36.90 -6.74 -11.86
C GLY A 125 -37.26 -5.53 -10.98
N SER A 126 -38.41 -4.92 -11.29
CA SER A 126 -38.99 -3.84 -10.47
C SER A 126 -39.40 -4.36 -9.08
N GLY A 127 -39.19 -3.55 -8.04
CA GLY A 127 -39.54 -3.92 -6.66
C GLY A 127 -38.73 -5.08 -6.06
N TYR A 128 -37.56 -5.42 -6.64
CA TYR A 128 -36.71 -6.52 -6.16
C TYR A 128 -36.27 -6.31 -4.70
N ASP A 129 -36.75 -7.19 -3.81
CA ASP A 129 -36.44 -7.19 -2.37
C ASP A 129 -35.40 -8.25 -1.97
N GLY A 130 -34.84 -8.97 -2.95
CA GLY A 130 -33.88 -10.05 -2.77
C GLY A 130 -32.52 -9.61 -2.26
N LEU A 131 -31.67 -10.58 -1.93
CA LEU A 131 -30.36 -10.34 -1.33
C LEU A 131 -29.33 -9.88 -2.38
N VAL A 132 -28.51 -8.89 -2.03
CA VAL A 132 -27.34 -8.46 -2.82
C VAL A 132 -26.14 -8.39 -1.89
N VAL A 133 -25.09 -9.15 -2.21
CA VAL A 133 -23.91 -9.31 -1.36
C VAL A 133 -22.69 -8.76 -2.08
N PHE A 134 -22.08 -7.74 -1.49
CA PHE A 134 -20.75 -7.25 -1.85
C PHE A 134 -19.72 -7.93 -0.94
N ASP A 135 -19.15 -9.03 -1.41
CA ASP A 135 -18.11 -9.82 -0.74
C ASP A 135 -16.71 -9.27 -1.03
N GLU A 136 -15.84 -9.29 -0.01
CA GLU A 136 -14.61 -8.48 0.09
C GLU A 136 -14.72 -7.07 -0.53
N CYS A 137 -15.77 -6.35 -0.13
CA CYS A 137 -16.20 -5.06 -0.70
C CYS A 137 -15.17 -3.91 -0.64
N HIS A 138 -14.05 -4.07 0.08
CA HIS A 138 -12.94 -3.13 0.05
C HIS A 138 -12.36 -2.90 -1.36
N LYS A 139 -12.68 -3.75 -2.35
CA LYS A 139 -12.35 -3.52 -3.77
C LYS A 139 -13.07 -2.32 -4.40
N ALA A 140 -14.19 -1.86 -3.83
CA ALA A 140 -14.90 -0.65 -4.25
C ALA A 140 -14.37 0.64 -3.58
N LYS A 141 -13.30 0.57 -2.77
CA LYS A 141 -12.85 1.71 -1.94
C LYS A 141 -12.39 2.94 -2.73
N ASN A 142 -11.86 2.75 -3.95
CA ASN A 142 -11.43 3.83 -4.85
C ASN A 142 -12.63 4.52 -5.56
N LEU A 143 -13.75 4.68 -4.85
CA LEU A 143 -14.85 5.56 -5.24
C LEU A 143 -14.53 7.02 -4.87
N VAL A 144 -13.88 7.24 -3.72
CA VAL A 144 -13.48 8.57 -3.25
C VAL A 144 -11.95 8.66 -3.26
N PRO A 145 -11.35 9.07 -4.40
CA PRO A 145 -9.91 9.09 -4.61
C PRO A 145 -9.13 10.01 -3.65
N GLU A 146 -7.80 9.89 -3.69
CA GLU A 146 -6.89 10.93 -3.21
C GLU A 146 -6.82 12.09 -4.23
N ALA A 147 -6.54 13.30 -3.73
CA ALA A 147 -6.71 14.53 -4.51
C ALA A 147 -5.91 14.50 -5.83
N GLY A 148 -6.59 14.73 -6.95
CA GLY A 148 -6.01 14.70 -8.29
C GLY A 148 -6.19 13.40 -9.08
N SER A 149 -6.97 12.42 -8.58
CA SER A 149 -7.37 11.23 -9.34
C SER A 149 -8.89 11.07 -9.44
N GLN A 150 -9.37 10.31 -10.44
CA GLN A 150 -10.80 10.10 -10.71
C GLN A 150 -11.38 8.88 -9.98
N PRO A 151 -12.71 8.81 -9.74
CA PRO A 151 -13.37 7.62 -9.24
C PRO A 151 -13.15 6.40 -10.14
N THR A 152 -13.18 5.20 -9.55
CA THR A 152 -13.13 3.96 -10.33
C THR A 152 -14.51 3.55 -10.83
N ARG A 153 -14.61 3.17 -12.11
CA ARG A 153 -15.81 2.57 -12.75
C ARG A 153 -16.45 1.46 -11.91
N THR A 154 -15.65 0.71 -11.15
CA THR A 154 -16.10 -0.31 -10.19
C THR A 154 -16.90 0.28 -9.02
N GLY A 155 -16.42 1.37 -8.39
CA GLY A 155 -17.11 2.06 -7.31
C GLY A 155 -18.42 2.70 -7.78
N GLU A 156 -18.39 3.30 -8.98
CA GLU A 156 -19.56 3.89 -9.64
C GLU A 156 -20.64 2.85 -9.92
N ALA A 157 -20.28 1.72 -10.54
CA ALA A 157 -21.23 0.63 -10.79
C ALA A 157 -21.79 -0.01 -9.49
N VAL A 158 -21.03 0.01 -8.40
CA VAL A 158 -21.49 -0.40 -7.06
C VAL A 158 -22.50 0.61 -6.48
N LEU A 159 -22.35 1.92 -6.72
CA LEU A 159 -23.38 2.91 -6.38
C LEU A 159 -24.62 2.79 -7.26
N ASP A 160 -24.46 2.66 -8.59
CA ASP A 160 -25.58 2.60 -9.53
C ASP A 160 -26.44 1.33 -9.32
N LEU A 161 -25.82 0.18 -9.03
CA LEU A 161 -26.53 -1.03 -8.62
C LEU A 161 -27.37 -0.81 -7.34
N GLN A 162 -26.85 -0.03 -6.38
CA GLN A 162 -27.61 0.32 -5.18
C GLN A 162 -28.76 1.26 -5.51
N ALA A 163 -28.51 2.32 -6.29
CA ALA A 163 -29.52 3.31 -6.68
C ALA A 163 -30.70 2.69 -7.42
N ARG A 164 -30.45 1.83 -8.42
CA ARG A 164 -31.49 1.16 -9.23
C ARG A 164 -32.29 0.10 -8.47
N LEU A 165 -31.84 -0.34 -7.29
CA LEU A 165 -32.48 -1.37 -6.48
C LEU A 165 -32.80 -0.84 -5.06
N PRO A 166 -33.77 0.09 -4.90
CA PRO A 166 -34.05 0.75 -3.61
C PRO A 166 -34.53 -0.20 -2.52
N GLU A 167 -35.27 -1.26 -2.89
CA GLU A 167 -35.85 -2.24 -1.97
C GLU A 167 -34.94 -3.44 -1.64
N ALA A 168 -33.78 -3.54 -2.28
CA ALA A 168 -32.92 -4.71 -2.18
C ALA A 168 -32.17 -4.82 -0.84
N ARG A 169 -31.92 -6.05 -0.42
CA ARG A 169 -31.29 -6.38 0.86
C ARG A 169 -29.77 -6.44 0.73
N PHE A 170 -29.14 -5.28 0.88
CA PHE A 170 -27.69 -5.13 0.76
C PHE A 170 -26.93 -5.65 2.00
N ILE A 171 -25.95 -6.50 1.73
CA ILE A 171 -24.90 -6.94 2.67
C ILE A 171 -23.56 -6.45 2.14
N TYR A 172 -22.85 -5.66 2.95
CA TYR A 172 -21.43 -5.40 2.75
C TYR A 172 -20.63 -6.43 3.55
N CYS A 173 -19.58 -6.99 2.99
CA CYS A 173 -18.74 -8.02 3.62
C CYS A 173 -17.26 -7.72 3.33
N SER A 174 -16.48 -7.39 4.36
CA SER A 174 -15.03 -7.12 4.22
C SER A 174 -14.37 -6.99 5.58
N ALA A 175 -13.26 -7.70 5.81
CA ALA A 175 -12.51 -7.59 7.07
C ALA A 175 -11.88 -6.19 7.29
N THR A 176 -11.75 -5.38 6.25
CA THR A 176 -11.07 -4.06 6.25
C THR A 176 -11.99 -2.91 5.82
N GLY A 177 -13.31 -3.15 5.69
CA GLY A 177 -14.24 -2.14 5.18
C GLY A 177 -14.34 -0.85 6.02
N ALA A 178 -14.02 -0.93 7.32
CA ALA A 178 -13.98 0.21 8.24
C ALA A 178 -12.58 0.47 8.84
N SER A 179 -11.48 0.11 8.15
CA SER A 179 -10.11 0.42 8.60
C SER A 179 -9.63 1.82 8.24
N GLU A 180 -10.26 2.47 7.25
CA GLU A 180 -9.92 3.81 6.75
C GLU A 180 -11.26 4.54 6.48
N PRO A 181 -11.44 5.82 6.85
CA PRO A 181 -12.73 6.52 6.67
C PRO A 181 -13.26 6.50 5.22
N ARG A 182 -12.35 6.62 4.26
CA ARG A 182 -12.64 6.62 2.81
C ARG A 182 -13.27 5.30 2.32
N ASN A 183 -12.95 4.18 2.97
CA ASN A 183 -13.44 2.85 2.59
C ASN A 183 -14.93 2.64 2.87
N LEU A 184 -15.58 3.57 3.59
CA LEU A 184 -17.02 3.53 3.83
C LEU A 184 -17.84 4.11 2.67
N GLY A 185 -17.28 4.95 1.80
CA GLY A 185 -18.06 5.84 0.91
C GLY A 185 -19.08 5.17 -0.03
N TYR A 186 -18.83 3.92 -0.47
CA TYR A 186 -19.77 3.17 -1.30
C TYR A 186 -20.89 2.48 -0.51
N MET A 187 -20.81 2.45 0.83
CA MET A 187 -21.75 1.77 1.73
C MET A 187 -23.00 2.62 2.06
N VAL A 188 -23.57 3.29 1.06
CA VAL A 188 -24.61 4.31 1.26
C VAL A 188 -25.88 3.82 1.97
N ARG A 189 -26.21 2.51 1.90
CA ARG A 189 -27.36 1.93 2.61
C ARG A 189 -27.14 1.78 4.13
N LEU A 190 -25.95 2.11 4.66
CA LEU A 190 -25.72 2.17 6.10
C LEU A 190 -26.47 3.33 6.78
N GLY A 191 -26.60 4.49 6.11
CA GLY A 191 -27.23 5.69 6.71
C GLY A 191 -26.33 6.43 7.72
N LEU A 192 -25.04 6.56 7.42
CA LEU A 192 -24.08 7.34 8.22
C LEU A 192 -24.00 8.82 7.82
N TRP A 193 -24.45 9.14 6.60
CA TRP A 193 -24.61 10.48 6.03
C TRP A 193 -25.89 10.51 5.18
N GLY A 194 -26.32 11.71 4.77
CA GLY A 194 -27.56 11.97 4.05
C GLY A 194 -28.69 12.46 4.96
N ALA A 195 -29.93 12.40 4.45
CA ALA A 195 -31.13 12.87 5.15
C ALA A 195 -31.29 12.18 6.53
N GLY A 196 -31.63 12.97 7.55
CA GLY A 196 -31.76 12.50 8.94
C GLY A 196 -30.43 12.27 9.68
N THR A 197 -29.31 12.84 9.21
CA THR A 197 -28.00 12.74 9.87
C THR A 197 -27.32 14.11 10.02
N CYS A 198 -26.29 14.22 10.87
CA CYS A 198 -25.47 15.43 10.98
C CYS A 198 -24.61 15.74 9.74
N PHE A 199 -24.53 14.83 8.76
CA PHE A 199 -23.62 14.92 7.64
C PHE A 199 -24.41 14.82 6.34
N ASN A 200 -24.71 15.96 5.70
CA ASN A 200 -25.52 15.99 4.47
C ASN A 200 -24.95 15.09 3.35
N ASP A 201 -23.62 14.92 3.35
CA ASP A 201 -22.85 14.27 2.29
C ASP A 201 -21.61 13.55 2.89
N PHE A 202 -21.00 12.67 2.08
CA PHE A 202 -19.84 11.90 2.51
C PHE A 202 -18.57 12.74 2.75
N HIS A 203 -18.41 13.89 2.07
CA HIS A 203 -17.22 14.72 2.25
C HIS A 203 -17.21 15.44 3.59
N LYS A 204 -18.38 15.88 4.10
CA LYS A 204 -18.54 16.39 5.47
C LYS A 204 -18.28 15.31 6.52
N PHE A 205 -18.77 14.09 6.31
CA PHE A 205 -18.51 12.93 7.17
C PHE A 205 -17.01 12.60 7.21
N LEU A 206 -16.37 12.46 6.04
CA LEU A 206 -14.94 12.22 5.89
C LEU A 206 -14.11 13.32 6.57
N GLY A 207 -14.42 14.59 6.32
CA GLY A 207 -13.71 15.73 6.94
C GLY A 207 -13.87 15.80 8.46
N ALA A 208 -14.96 15.28 9.03
CA ALA A 208 -15.11 15.15 10.48
C ALA A 208 -14.24 14.02 11.06
N LEU A 209 -14.10 12.90 10.34
CA LEU A 209 -13.23 11.78 10.75
C LEU A 209 -11.75 12.10 10.57
N ASP A 210 -11.36 12.74 9.46
CA ASP A 210 -9.97 13.16 9.22
C ASP A 210 -9.50 14.19 10.28
N LYS A 211 -10.39 15.05 10.80
CA LYS A 211 -10.14 15.89 12.01
C LYS A 211 -10.08 15.09 13.31
N GLY A 212 -10.96 14.11 13.46
CA GLY A 212 -11.16 13.34 14.69
C GLY A 212 -10.12 12.24 14.93
N GLY A 213 -9.37 11.85 13.90
CA GLY A 213 -8.29 10.87 13.98
C GLY A 213 -8.78 9.44 14.18
N VAL A 214 -7.89 8.55 14.62
CA VAL A 214 -8.17 7.10 14.71
C VAL A 214 -9.31 6.82 15.71
N GLY A 215 -9.35 7.55 16.83
CA GLY A 215 -10.40 7.39 17.84
C GLY A 215 -11.81 7.72 17.32
N ALA A 216 -11.95 8.61 16.34
CA ALA A 216 -13.24 8.91 15.71
C ALA A 216 -13.77 7.74 14.89
N LEU A 217 -12.88 7.02 14.19
CA LEU A 217 -13.26 5.82 13.43
C LEU A 217 -13.57 4.63 14.36
N GLU A 218 -12.86 4.50 15.49
CA GLU A 218 -13.23 3.55 16.55
C GLU A 218 -14.65 3.86 17.09
N LEU A 219 -15.00 5.15 17.27
CA LEU A 219 -16.33 5.57 17.73
C LEU A 219 -17.44 5.30 16.70
N VAL A 220 -17.21 5.57 15.40
CA VAL A 220 -18.13 5.16 14.31
C VAL A 220 -18.39 3.66 14.36
N ALA A 221 -17.34 2.85 14.52
CA ALA A 221 -17.45 1.40 14.60
C ALA A 221 -18.23 0.92 15.85
N MET A 222 -18.22 1.69 16.94
CA MET A 222 -19.05 1.44 18.13
C MET A 222 -20.52 1.83 17.90
N ASP A 223 -20.79 3.03 17.40
CA ASP A 223 -22.13 3.50 17.06
C ASP A 223 -22.84 2.56 16.07
N MET A 224 -22.10 2.06 15.06
CA MET A 224 -22.62 1.09 14.10
C MET A 224 -22.94 -0.28 14.72
N LYS A 225 -22.22 -0.70 15.77
CA LYS A 225 -22.57 -1.91 16.54
C LYS A 225 -23.81 -1.67 17.41
N ALA A 226 -23.89 -0.52 18.09
CA ALA A 226 -25.02 -0.14 18.94
C ALA A 226 -26.33 -0.03 18.13
N ARG A 227 -26.29 0.54 16.92
CA ARG A 227 -27.42 0.62 15.98
C ARG A 227 -27.79 -0.70 15.28
N GLY A 228 -27.15 -1.83 15.62
CA GLY A 228 -27.46 -3.13 15.01
C GLY A 228 -27.19 -3.22 13.49
N MET A 229 -26.37 -2.33 12.95
CA MET A 229 -26.07 -2.21 11.51
C MET A 229 -24.70 -2.80 11.12
N TYR A 230 -23.91 -3.23 12.10
CA TYR A 230 -22.55 -3.74 11.92
C TYR A 230 -22.24 -4.89 12.88
N VAL A 231 -21.64 -5.96 12.35
CA VAL A 231 -20.98 -7.00 13.16
C VAL A 231 -19.51 -7.08 12.77
N CYS A 232 -18.63 -7.18 13.77
CA CYS A 232 -17.22 -7.45 13.58
C CYS A 232 -16.72 -8.28 14.76
N ARG A 233 -16.42 -9.54 14.47
CA ARG A 233 -15.81 -10.56 15.33
C ARG A 233 -14.44 -10.92 14.78
N THR A 234 -13.52 -11.30 15.64
CA THR A 234 -12.19 -11.80 15.28
C THR A 234 -12.03 -13.25 15.76
N LEU A 235 -11.24 -14.06 15.05
CA LEU A 235 -10.89 -15.41 15.49
C LEU A 235 -9.73 -15.30 16.49
N SER A 236 -9.87 -15.90 17.67
CA SER A 236 -8.83 -15.85 18.69
C SER A 236 -7.61 -16.66 18.29
N TYR A 237 -6.41 -16.08 18.43
CA TYR A 237 -5.12 -16.76 18.20
C TYR A 237 -4.66 -17.61 19.40
N LYS A 238 -5.55 -17.97 20.33
CA LYS A 238 -5.22 -18.82 21.49
C LYS A 238 -4.65 -20.17 21.03
N GLY A 239 -3.38 -20.44 21.37
CA GLY A 239 -2.66 -21.65 20.98
C GLY A 239 -1.96 -21.57 19.61
N ALA A 240 -2.02 -20.43 18.93
CA ALA A 240 -1.13 -20.13 17.81
C ALA A 240 0.19 -19.57 18.34
N GLU A 241 1.31 -20.02 17.79
CA GLU A 241 2.66 -19.56 18.13
C GLU A 241 3.19 -18.64 17.04
N PHE A 242 3.97 -17.62 17.40
CA PHE A 242 4.61 -16.70 16.46
C PHE A 242 6.10 -16.62 16.76
N GLU A 243 6.93 -16.97 15.78
CA GLU A 243 8.38 -17.01 15.85
C GLU A 243 8.96 -16.10 14.75
N VAL A 244 9.78 -15.13 15.14
CA VAL A 244 10.56 -14.28 14.23
C VAL A 244 11.92 -14.94 14.05
N VAL A 245 12.24 -15.37 12.84
CA VAL A 245 13.50 -16.05 12.51
C VAL A 245 14.37 -15.13 11.66
N GLU A 246 15.48 -14.67 12.22
CA GLU A 246 16.52 -13.99 11.47
C GLU A 246 17.34 -15.03 10.69
N ALA A 247 17.35 -14.90 9.36
CA ALA A 247 18.13 -15.68 8.42
C ALA A 247 19.21 -14.75 7.83
N PRO A 248 20.35 -14.58 8.52
CA PRO A 248 21.42 -13.71 8.04
C PRO A 248 21.95 -14.21 6.69
N LEU A 249 22.39 -13.30 5.83
CA LEU A 249 23.03 -13.66 4.57
C LEU A 249 24.29 -14.48 4.84
N GLU A 250 24.34 -15.67 4.26
CA GLU A 250 25.53 -16.53 4.22
C GLU A 250 26.64 -15.84 3.39
N VAL A 251 27.91 -16.18 3.63
CA VAL A 251 29.08 -15.37 3.14
C VAL A 251 29.08 -15.24 1.60
N GLU A 252 28.76 -16.33 0.91
CA GLU A 252 28.63 -16.37 -0.56
C GLU A 252 27.52 -15.42 -1.05
N MET A 253 26.34 -15.50 -0.43
CA MET A 253 25.20 -14.63 -0.74
C MET A 253 25.49 -13.14 -0.41
N MET A 254 26.29 -12.86 0.63
CA MET A 254 26.71 -11.50 1.00
C MET A 254 27.60 -10.87 -0.07
N ASP A 255 28.60 -11.62 -0.55
CA ASP A 255 29.51 -11.17 -1.62
C ASP A 255 28.78 -11.05 -2.98
N MET A 256 27.90 -12.00 -3.30
CA MET A 256 27.01 -11.96 -4.47
C MET A 256 26.10 -10.72 -4.44
N TYR A 257 25.48 -10.40 -3.29
CA TYR A 257 24.65 -9.21 -3.13
C TYR A 257 25.47 -7.92 -3.29
N LYS A 258 26.67 -7.87 -2.73
CA LYS A 258 27.60 -6.73 -2.85
C LYS A 258 27.98 -6.48 -4.31
N LYS A 259 28.49 -7.50 -5.00
CA LYS A 259 28.86 -7.43 -6.43
C LYS A 259 27.69 -6.98 -7.30
N ALA A 260 26.47 -7.46 -7.03
CA ALA A 260 25.28 -7.02 -7.73
C ALA A 260 24.92 -5.54 -7.44
N ALA A 261 25.05 -5.06 -6.21
CA ALA A 261 24.85 -3.65 -5.86
C ALA A 261 25.87 -2.72 -6.54
N GLU A 262 27.13 -3.15 -6.62
CA GLU A 262 28.21 -2.45 -7.32
C GLU A 262 27.93 -2.41 -8.83
N PHE A 263 27.60 -3.55 -9.45
CA PHE A 263 27.23 -3.62 -10.88
C PHE A 263 26.00 -2.76 -11.24
N TRP A 264 24.95 -2.73 -10.42
CA TRP A 264 23.80 -1.84 -10.68
C TRP A 264 24.21 -0.35 -10.59
N ALA A 265 25.13 0.02 -9.70
CA ALA A 265 25.64 1.38 -9.62
C ALA A 265 26.47 1.76 -10.86
N GLU A 266 27.33 0.86 -11.34
CA GLU A 266 28.10 1.02 -12.58
C GLU A 266 27.20 1.13 -13.82
N LEU A 267 26.23 0.21 -13.96
CA LEU A 267 25.23 0.21 -15.03
C LEU A 267 24.46 1.54 -15.08
N ARG A 268 24.16 2.17 -13.93
CA ARG A 268 23.56 3.50 -13.90
C ARG A 268 24.48 4.59 -14.47
N VAL A 269 25.77 4.56 -14.15
CA VAL A 269 26.75 5.53 -14.67
C VAL A 269 26.89 5.36 -16.18
N GLU A 270 26.96 4.12 -16.67
CA GLU A 270 27.07 3.85 -18.11
C GLU A 270 25.79 4.20 -18.87
N LEU A 271 24.60 3.97 -18.30
CA LEU A 271 23.34 4.42 -18.91
C LEU A 271 23.23 5.96 -18.94
N LEU A 272 23.77 6.68 -17.94
CA LEU A 272 23.86 8.14 -17.97
C LEU A 272 24.84 8.61 -19.06
N SER A 273 26.02 7.98 -19.14
CA SER A 273 27.03 8.21 -20.17
C SER A 273 26.45 8.01 -21.58
N ALA A 274 25.91 6.83 -21.88
CA ALA A 274 25.32 6.50 -23.17
C ALA A 274 24.11 7.40 -23.53
N SER A 275 23.30 7.82 -22.55
CA SER A 275 22.19 8.77 -22.78
C SER A 275 22.67 10.17 -23.16
N ALA A 276 23.87 10.60 -22.74
CA ALA A 276 24.39 11.93 -23.05
C ALA A 276 24.80 12.11 -24.53
N PHE A 277 24.96 11.02 -25.28
CA PHE A 277 25.29 11.03 -26.70
C PHE A 277 24.05 11.00 -27.62
N LEU A 278 22.83 10.94 -27.06
CA LEU A 278 21.58 11.06 -27.83
C LEU A 278 21.26 12.54 -28.07
N THR A 279 21.62 13.04 -29.25
CA THR A 279 21.64 14.48 -29.54
C THR A 279 20.31 15.11 -29.92
N ASN A 280 19.24 14.34 -30.16
CA ASN A 280 17.91 14.86 -30.47
C ASN A 280 16.77 14.07 -29.79
N GLU A 281 15.61 14.73 -29.70
CA GLU A 281 14.32 14.29 -29.14
C GLU A 281 14.29 13.83 -27.66
N LYS A 282 13.66 14.67 -26.81
CA LYS A 282 13.60 14.48 -25.35
C LYS A 282 12.52 13.56 -24.73
N PRO A 283 11.58 12.86 -25.41
CA PRO A 283 10.55 12.07 -24.72
C PRO A 283 11.09 10.89 -23.87
N ASN A 284 12.04 10.11 -24.41
CA ASN A 284 12.27 8.73 -23.97
C ASN A 284 13.10 8.58 -22.67
N SER A 285 13.84 9.60 -22.24
CA SER A 285 14.72 9.52 -21.06
C SER A 285 13.94 9.19 -19.77
N SER A 286 12.72 9.70 -19.64
CA SER A 286 11.83 9.44 -18.50
C SER A 286 11.41 7.96 -18.41
N GLN A 287 11.20 7.31 -19.57
CA GLN A 287 10.78 5.91 -19.65
C GLN A 287 11.91 4.96 -19.25
N ILE A 288 13.14 5.19 -19.71
CA ILE A 288 14.31 4.38 -19.35
C ILE A 288 14.50 4.37 -17.84
N TRP A 289 14.48 5.54 -17.18
CA TRP A 289 14.63 5.59 -15.72
C TRP A 289 13.47 4.95 -14.96
N ARG A 290 12.23 5.09 -15.43
CA ARG A 290 11.07 4.41 -14.85
C ARG A 290 11.24 2.88 -14.90
N LEU A 291 11.70 2.35 -16.05
CA LEU A 291 11.91 0.92 -16.25
C LEU A 291 13.10 0.41 -15.43
N TYR A 292 14.26 1.07 -15.53
CA TYR A 292 15.47 0.79 -14.75
C TYR A 292 15.16 0.63 -13.26
N TRP A 293 14.48 1.61 -12.65
CA TRP A 293 14.18 1.59 -11.23
C TRP A 293 13.14 0.53 -10.83
N SER A 294 12.24 0.16 -11.74
CA SER A 294 11.30 -0.94 -11.52
C SER A 294 11.98 -2.31 -11.61
N SER A 295 12.94 -2.48 -12.51
CA SER A 295 13.77 -3.67 -12.67
C SER A 295 14.68 -3.86 -11.45
N HIS A 296 15.43 -2.83 -11.08
CA HIS A 296 16.27 -2.77 -9.88
C HIS A 296 15.51 -3.19 -8.61
N GLN A 297 14.32 -2.63 -8.37
CA GLN A 297 13.49 -2.99 -7.21
C GLN A 297 13.08 -4.48 -7.21
N ARG A 298 12.73 -5.04 -8.36
CA ARG A 298 12.37 -6.45 -8.51
C ARG A 298 13.58 -7.39 -8.34
N PHE A 299 14.74 -6.98 -8.86
CA PHE A 299 16.01 -7.69 -8.74
C PHE A 299 16.39 -7.91 -7.27
N PHE A 300 16.53 -6.84 -6.48
CA PHE A 300 16.97 -6.98 -5.08
C PHE A 300 15.93 -7.68 -4.18
N ARG A 301 14.62 -7.55 -4.48
CA ARG A 301 13.59 -8.39 -3.83
C ARG A 301 13.83 -9.89 -4.09
N HIS A 302 14.15 -10.26 -5.33
CA HIS A 302 14.43 -11.65 -5.70
C HIS A 302 15.70 -12.16 -4.98
N MET A 303 16.76 -11.35 -4.91
CA MET A 303 17.96 -11.67 -4.11
C MET A 303 17.60 -11.93 -2.64
N CYS A 304 16.81 -11.05 -1.99
CA CYS A 304 16.38 -11.25 -0.61
C CYS A 304 15.53 -12.52 -0.42
N MET A 305 14.67 -12.86 -1.38
CA MET A 305 13.91 -14.12 -1.33
C MET A 305 14.82 -15.34 -1.43
N SER A 306 15.79 -15.35 -2.35
CA SER A 306 16.77 -16.43 -2.52
C SER A 306 17.62 -16.64 -1.26
N ALA A 307 18.11 -15.57 -0.63
CA ALA A 307 18.85 -15.62 0.64
C ALA A 307 18.11 -16.34 1.78
N LYS A 308 16.77 -16.44 1.71
CA LYS A 308 15.93 -17.09 2.72
C LYS A 308 15.56 -18.54 2.38
N VAL A 309 15.96 -19.07 1.23
CA VAL A 309 15.68 -20.47 0.84
C VAL A 309 16.35 -21.49 1.78
N PRO A 310 17.66 -21.40 2.12
CA PRO A 310 18.30 -22.39 2.99
C PRO A 310 17.65 -22.46 4.38
N ALA A 311 17.29 -21.31 4.95
CA ALA A 311 16.55 -21.22 6.21
C ALA A 311 15.13 -21.80 6.10
N THR A 312 14.42 -21.53 5.01
CA THR A 312 13.07 -22.04 4.74
C THR A 312 13.06 -23.56 4.61
N VAL A 313 13.97 -24.13 3.82
CA VAL A 313 14.11 -25.58 3.62
C VAL A 313 14.49 -26.28 4.94
N ARG A 314 15.42 -25.70 5.71
CA ARG A 314 15.83 -26.20 7.04
C ARG A 314 14.64 -26.24 8.02
N LEU A 315 13.85 -25.17 8.09
CA LEU A 315 12.66 -25.09 8.96
C LEU A 315 11.53 -26.01 8.50
N ALA A 316 11.34 -26.18 7.19
CA ALA A 316 10.36 -27.11 6.63
C ALA A 316 10.74 -28.58 6.94
N LYS A 317 11.99 -28.97 6.70
CA LYS A 317 12.50 -30.32 7.02
C LYS A 317 12.41 -30.62 8.52
N LYS A 318 12.75 -29.65 9.39
CA LYS A 318 12.53 -29.78 10.85
C LYS A 318 11.06 -30.00 11.20
N ALA A 319 10.14 -29.22 10.65
CA ALA A 319 8.71 -29.37 10.92
C ALA A 319 8.14 -30.72 10.46
N LEU A 320 8.60 -31.26 9.33
CA LEU A 320 8.19 -32.59 8.84
C LEU A 320 8.69 -33.72 9.77
N LEU A 321 9.89 -33.58 10.35
CA LEU A 321 10.43 -34.51 11.36
C LEU A 321 9.66 -34.45 12.69
N GLU A 322 9.03 -33.32 13.02
CA GLU A 322 8.16 -33.12 14.18
C GLU A 322 6.70 -33.60 13.95
N ASP A 323 6.45 -34.37 12.88
CA ASP A 323 5.14 -34.80 12.38
C ASP A 323 4.14 -33.66 12.07
N LYS A 324 4.65 -32.49 11.67
CA LYS A 324 3.83 -31.32 11.31
C LYS A 324 3.71 -31.17 9.79
N CYS A 325 2.63 -30.53 9.34
CA CYS A 325 2.44 -30.15 7.93
C CYS A 325 2.92 -28.73 7.68
N VAL A 326 3.62 -28.50 6.57
CA VAL A 326 4.24 -27.21 6.25
C VAL A 326 3.41 -26.44 5.22
N VAL A 327 3.24 -25.13 5.42
CA VAL A 327 2.69 -24.20 4.42
C VAL A 327 3.67 -23.06 4.24
N ILE A 328 4.23 -22.91 3.03
CA ILE A 328 5.18 -21.83 2.69
C ILE A 328 4.44 -20.74 1.91
N GLY A 329 4.55 -19.49 2.35
CA GLY A 329 3.90 -18.34 1.72
C GLY A 329 4.87 -17.31 1.14
N LEU A 330 4.57 -16.88 -0.10
CA LEU A 330 5.32 -15.90 -0.90
C LEU A 330 4.36 -15.00 -1.70
N GLN A 331 4.82 -13.85 -2.24
CA GLN A 331 4.01 -13.03 -3.14
C GLN A 331 4.37 -13.29 -4.62
N SER A 332 5.66 -13.34 -4.96
CA SER A 332 6.17 -13.44 -6.34
C SER A 332 6.62 -14.85 -6.75
N THR A 333 6.14 -15.37 -7.89
CA THR A 333 6.41 -16.74 -8.40
C THR A 333 7.55 -16.86 -9.42
N GLY A 334 8.12 -15.73 -9.88
CA GLY A 334 9.14 -15.67 -10.94
C GLY A 334 8.66 -15.99 -12.37
N GLU A 335 7.49 -16.62 -12.52
CA GLU A 335 6.93 -17.25 -13.73
C GLU A 335 7.21 -16.53 -15.06
N ALA A 336 6.95 -15.22 -15.14
CA ALA A 336 7.09 -14.49 -16.41
C ALA A 336 8.52 -14.52 -16.98
N ARG A 337 9.54 -14.74 -16.14
CA ARG A 337 10.93 -14.98 -16.60
C ARG A 337 11.17 -16.43 -16.98
N THR A 338 10.52 -17.38 -16.32
CA THR A 338 10.53 -18.80 -16.71
C THR A 338 9.89 -18.99 -18.09
N GLU A 339 8.71 -18.44 -18.36
CA GLU A 339 8.05 -18.54 -19.67
C GLU A 339 8.88 -17.85 -20.78
N GLU A 340 9.44 -16.66 -20.52
CA GLU A 340 10.28 -15.93 -21.48
C GLU A 340 11.56 -16.71 -21.83
N ALA A 341 12.30 -17.22 -20.84
CA ALA A 341 13.54 -17.95 -21.06
C ALA A 341 13.29 -19.34 -21.68
N VAL A 342 12.23 -20.06 -21.30
CA VAL A 342 11.81 -21.29 -22.00
C VAL A 342 11.47 -21.02 -23.48
N THR A 343 10.91 -19.85 -23.79
CA THR A 343 10.66 -19.42 -25.19
C THR A 343 11.96 -19.07 -25.93
N LYS A 344 13.00 -18.62 -25.23
CA LYS A 344 14.30 -18.18 -25.79
C LYS A 344 15.31 -19.33 -25.97
N TYR A 345 15.31 -20.30 -25.05
CA TYR A 345 16.32 -21.36 -24.94
C TYR A 345 15.78 -22.77 -25.17
N GLY A 346 14.48 -23.00 -24.98
CA GLY A 346 13.83 -24.31 -25.19
C GLY A 346 13.22 -24.92 -23.92
N LEU A 347 12.71 -26.15 -24.07
CA LEU A 347 12.03 -26.89 -22.99
C LEU A 347 12.98 -27.62 -22.03
N GLU A 348 14.24 -27.83 -22.43
CA GLU A 348 15.29 -28.47 -21.64
C GLU A 348 16.43 -27.47 -21.44
N LEU A 349 16.91 -27.34 -20.20
CA LEU A 349 17.90 -26.34 -19.77
C LEU A 349 18.90 -27.00 -18.81
N ASP A 350 20.13 -26.48 -18.72
CA ASP A 350 21.20 -27.09 -17.90
C ASP A 350 20.93 -27.04 -16.38
N ASP A 351 20.30 -25.97 -15.88
CA ASP A 351 19.84 -25.82 -14.50
C ASP A 351 18.66 -24.84 -14.40
N PHE A 352 18.14 -24.58 -13.20
CA PHE A 352 17.05 -23.63 -12.96
C PHE A 352 17.36 -22.21 -13.44
N ILE A 353 16.35 -21.51 -13.94
CA ILE A 353 16.51 -20.16 -14.48
C ILE A 353 16.73 -19.14 -13.34
N SER A 354 17.85 -18.43 -13.39
CA SER A 354 18.11 -17.27 -12.52
C SER A 354 17.23 -16.08 -12.92
N GLY A 355 16.13 -15.89 -12.18
CA GLY A 355 15.21 -14.76 -12.36
C GLY A 355 15.87 -13.36 -12.28
N PRO A 356 16.88 -13.12 -11.42
CA PRO A 356 17.66 -11.89 -11.42
C PRO A 356 18.49 -11.69 -12.71
N ARG A 357 19.08 -12.76 -13.26
CA ARG A 357 19.88 -12.72 -14.50
C ARG A 357 19.03 -12.37 -15.71
N GLU A 358 17.92 -13.08 -15.93
CA GLU A 358 17.02 -12.82 -17.06
C GLU A 358 16.39 -11.42 -17.00
N LEU A 359 16.11 -10.92 -15.79
CA LEU A 359 15.64 -9.55 -15.61
C LEU A 359 16.70 -8.51 -16.03
N LEU A 360 17.97 -8.72 -15.72
CA LEU A 360 19.08 -7.85 -16.13
C LEU A 360 19.33 -7.94 -17.64
N LEU A 361 19.45 -9.16 -18.19
CA LEU A 361 19.65 -9.41 -19.62
C LEU A 361 18.55 -8.73 -20.44
N LYS A 362 17.27 -9.03 -20.14
CA LYS A 362 16.14 -8.43 -20.85
C LYS A 362 16.12 -6.91 -20.76
N PHE A 363 16.42 -6.35 -19.58
CA PHE A 363 16.45 -4.90 -19.40
C PHE A 363 17.50 -4.24 -20.30
N VAL A 364 18.72 -4.78 -20.38
CA VAL A 364 19.80 -4.24 -21.24
C VAL A 364 19.54 -4.55 -22.73
N GLU A 365 19.07 -5.75 -23.06
CA GLU A 365 18.68 -6.14 -24.43
C GLU A 365 17.64 -5.17 -25.02
N GLU A 366 16.59 -4.83 -24.27
CA GLU A 366 15.47 -3.98 -24.74
C GLU A 366 15.67 -2.46 -24.55
N ASN A 367 16.35 -2.01 -23.49
CA ASN A 367 16.28 -0.60 -23.03
C ASN A 367 17.62 0.15 -23.02
N TYR A 368 18.72 -0.48 -23.43
CA TYR A 368 20.01 0.21 -23.52
C TYR A 368 19.98 1.29 -24.63
N PRO A 369 20.30 2.57 -24.33
CA PRO A 369 20.27 3.64 -25.30
C PRO A 369 21.35 3.44 -26.37
N LEU A 370 20.91 3.26 -27.61
CA LEU A 370 21.77 3.27 -28.80
C LEU A 370 21.45 4.54 -29.61
N PRO A 371 22.45 5.14 -30.29
CA PRO A 371 22.20 6.16 -31.31
C PRO A 371 21.27 5.62 -32.41
N GLU A 372 20.71 6.52 -33.21
CA GLU A 372 20.07 6.14 -34.47
C GLU A 372 21.07 5.37 -35.35
N LYS A 373 20.62 4.26 -35.94
CA LYS A 373 21.45 3.49 -36.86
C LYS A 373 21.50 4.27 -38.18
N PRO A 374 22.67 4.69 -38.69
CA PRO A 374 22.76 5.31 -40.00
C PRO A 374 22.28 4.37 -41.10
N ASP A 375 21.55 4.91 -42.07
CA ASP A 375 21.18 4.20 -43.29
C ASP A 375 22.43 3.83 -44.11
N PRO A 376 22.46 2.64 -44.74
CA PRO A 376 23.53 2.28 -45.67
C PRO A 376 23.63 3.28 -46.83
N LEU A 377 24.86 3.60 -47.25
CA LEU A 377 25.08 4.44 -48.42
C LEU A 377 24.50 3.75 -49.68
N PRO A 378 23.67 4.44 -50.49
CA PRO A 378 23.15 3.88 -51.74
C PRO A 378 24.24 3.81 -52.81
N GLY A 379 25.12 2.81 -52.71
CA GLY A 379 26.27 2.64 -53.61
C GLY A 379 26.74 1.20 -53.83
N GLU A 380 26.69 0.32 -52.81
CA GLU A 380 27.40 -0.98 -52.91
C GLU A 380 26.52 -2.19 -53.31
N GLU A 381 25.20 -2.16 -53.06
CA GLU A 381 24.30 -3.26 -53.46
C GLU A 381 23.63 -3.06 -54.83
N SER A 382 23.44 -1.81 -55.26
CA SER A 382 22.76 -1.45 -56.52
C SER A 382 23.40 -2.10 -57.75
N VAL A 383 24.74 -2.21 -57.76
CA VAL A 383 25.53 -2.84 -58.84
C VAL A 383 25.20 -4.33 -59.01
N LYS A 384 24.87 -5.04 -57.92
CA LYS A 384 24.58 -6.49 -57.94
C LYS A 384 23.12 -6.81 -58.28
N GLU A 385 22.17 -5.95 -57.93
CA GLU A 385 20.77 -6.12 -58.34
C GLU A 385 20.56 -5.81 -59.84
N LEU A 386 21.20 -4.76 -60.38
CA LEU A 386 21.01 -4.33 -61.77
C LEU A 386 21.50 -5.37 -62.80
N GLN A 387 22.53 -6.16 -62.48
CA GLN A 387 23.00 -7.24 -63.35
C GLN A 387 22.08 -8.47 -63.36
N ARG A 388 21.39 -8.78 -62.25
CA ARG A 388 20.46 -9.93 -62.19
C ARG A 388 19.14 -9.69 -62.92
N LYS A 389 18.67 -8.44 -63.02
CA LYS A 389 17.36 -8.10 -63.61
C LYS A 389 17.33 -8.00 -65.15
N ARG A 390 18.44 -8.30 -65.86
CA ARG A 390 18.51 -8.29 -67.34
C ARG A 390 18.42 -9.67 -68.03
N HIS A 391 18.38 -10.78 -67.29
CA HIS A 391 18.40 -12.15 -67.88
C HIS A 391 17.29 -13.09 -67.38
N SER A 392 16.07 -12.60 -67.16
CA SER A 392 14.90 -13.47 -66.91
C SER A 392 13.56 -12.79 -67.23
N ALA A 393 13.27 -12.55 -68.51
CA ALA A 393 11.97 -12.02 -68.95
C ALA A 393 11.58 -12.53 -70.35
N SER A 394 10.99 -13.72 -70.42
CA SER A 394 10.21 -14.20 -71.56
C SER A 394 8.95 -14.94 -71.05
N PRO A 395 7.80 -14.88 -71.75
CA PRO A 395 6.50 -14.98 -71.07
C PRO A 395 5.81 -16.35 -71.15
N GLY A 396 5.18 -16.80 -70.06
CA GLY A 396 4.30 -17.99 -70.11
C GLY A 396 3.64 -18.45 -68.80
N VAL A 397 2.30 -18.43 -68.79
CA VAL A 397 1.40 -19.45 -68.17
C VAL A 397 1.44 -19.72 -66.65
N SER A 398 0.61 -18.94 -65.91
CA SER A 398 -0.56 -19.41 -65.13
C SER A 398 -0.49 -20.18 -63.77
N LEU A 399 -1.59 -20.00 -63.00
CA LEU A 399 -2.19 -20.84 -61.93
C LEU A 399 -1.64 -20.87 -60.47
N LYS A 400 -2.28 -20.03 -59.63
CA LYS A 400 -2.88 -20.31 -58.28
C LYS A 400 -2.09 -21.06 -57.18
N GLY A 401 -1.88 -20.37 -56.05
CA GLY A 401 -1.73 -20.97 -54.71
C GLY A 401 -2.24 -20.04 -53.59
N ARG A 402 -3.03 -20.55 -52.62
CA ARG A 402 -3.58 -19.78 -51.48
C ARG A 402 -2.90 -20.16 -50.16
N VAL A 403 -2.46 -19.18 -49.36
CA VAL A 403 -2.50 -19.24 -47.87
C VAL A 403 -2.94 -17.88 -47.32
N ARG A 404 -3.48 -17.85 -46.09
CA ARG A 404 -4.19 -16.71 -45.48
C ARG A 404 -3.25 -15.72 -44.76
N LYS A 405 -3.63 -14.43 -44.76
CA LYS A 405 -3.13 -13.46 -43.76
C LYS A 405 -3.69 -13.79 -42.37
N VAL A 406 -2.89 -13.62 -41.32
CA VAL A 406 -3.34 -13.53 -39.92
C VAL A 406 -3.22 -12.08 -39.48
N ALA A 407 -4.23 -11.56 -38.78
CA ALA A 407 -4.27 -10.15 -38.38
C ALA A 407 -3.36 -9.88 -37.16
N LYS A 408 -2.47 -8.89 -37.28
CA LYS A 408 -1.62 -8.43 -36.17
C LYS A 408 -2.42 -7.46 -35.30
N TRP A 409 -2.74 -7.87 -34.08
CA TRP A 409 -3.49 -7.07 -33.11
C TRP A 409 -2.72 -5.80 -32.70
N LYS A 410 -3.46 -4.70 -32.47
CA LYS A 410 -3.03 -3.57 -31.62
C LYS A 410 -3.72 -3.71 -30.25
N PRO A 411 -3.04 -3.46 -29.11
CA PRO A 411 -3.72 -3.23 -27.83
C PRO A 411 -4.44 -1.87 -27.85
N ALA A 412 -5.52 -1.74 -27.10
CA ALA A 412 -6.38 -0.55 -27.07
C ALA A 412 -5.92 0.51 -26.05
N SER A 413 -6.23 1.77 -26.35
CA SER A 413 -6.17 2.90 -25.43
C SER A 413 -7.24 3.91 -25.84
N ASP A 414 -8.38 3.90 -25.15
CA ASP A 414 -9.50 4.79 -25.48
C ASP A 414 -9.35 6.14 -24.77
N ALA A 415 -9.42 7.22 -25.54
CA ALA A 415 -9.62 8.58 -25.08
C ALA A 415 -10.45 9.34 -26.12
N GLU A 416 -11.77 9.31 -25.93
CA GLU A 416 -12.73 10.25 -26.50
C GLU A 416 -12.44 11.67 -25.94
N SER A 417 -12.78 12.79 -26.56
CA SER A 417 -13.16 13.17 -27.94
C SER A 417 -13.36 14.70 -27.93
N ASP A 418 -13.28 15.39 -29.07
CA ASP A 418 -14.10 16.59 -29.38
C ASP A 418 -13.99 16.89 -30.90
N GLU A 419 -14.94 17.68 -31.42
CA GLU A 419 -15.24 17.83 -32.86
C GLU A 419 -14.50 19.05 -33.49
N GLU A 420 -14.58 19.45 -34.77
CA GLU A 420 -15.74 19.64 -35.68
C GLU A 420 -15.43 19.46 -37.19
N SER A 421 -16.46 19.04 -37.94
CA SER A 421 -16.81 19.29 -39.37
C SER A 421 -15.81 19.23 -40.54
N ASP A 422 -16.18 18.43 -41.57
CA ASP A 422 -15.73 18.52 -42.97
C ASP A 422 -16.41 19.66 -43.77
N THR A 423 -15.82 20.06 -44.92
CA THR A 423 -16.57 20.46 -46.14
C THR A 423 -15.82 20.16 -47.45
N ASP A 424 -16.57 19.67 -48.44
CA ASP A 424 -16.34 19.58 -49.91
C ASP A 424 -15.73 20.86 -50.57
N SER A 425 -15.18 20.91 -51.81
CA SER A 425 -14.81 19.95 -52.90
C SER A 425 -13.85 20.71 -53.90
N ALA A 426 -13.58 20.45 -55.21
CA ALA A 426 -14.13 19.60 -56.29
C ALA A 426 -13.16 19.40 -57.51
N HIS A 427 -13.70 18.83 -58.61
CA HIS A 427 -13.31 18.79 -60.04
C HIS A 427 -12.33 19.87 -60.58
N GLU A 428 -11.22 19.51 -61.25
CA GLU A 428 -11.00 19.23 -62.70
C GLU A 428 -10.71 20.45 -63.60
N SER A 429 -9.56 20.42 -64.29
CA SER A 429 -9.43 20.60 -65.75
C SER A 429 -8.03 20.22 -66.25
N ASN A 430 -7.88 19.92 -67.54
CA ASN A 430 -6.63 19.60 -68.22
C ASN A 430 -6.62 20.36 -69.56
N GLU A 431 -5.79 21.39 -69.73
CA GLU A 431 -5.41 21.96 -71.04
C GLU A 431 -3.91 22.30 -71.05
N SER A 432 -3.36 22.63 -72.22
CA SER A 432 -1.92 22.50 -72.52
C SER A 432 -1.34 23.77 -73.14
N ASP A 433 -0.55 24.53 -72.37
CA ASP A 433 0.25 25.66 -72.85
C ASP A 433 1.73 25.28 -73.08
N ASP A 434 2.31 25.80 -74.17
CA ASP A 434 3.73 25.64 -74.51
C ASP A 434 4.51 26.85 -73.93
N GLU A 435 4.90 26.76 -72.65
CA GLU A 435 5.49 27.88 -71.91
C GLU A 435 6.83 28.40 -72.49
N PHE A 436 6.88 29.69 -72.79
CA PHE A 436 8.12 30.46 -72.87
C PHE A 436 8.64 30.75 -71.46
N GLN A 437 9.95 30.65 -71.24
CA GLN A 437 10.56 30.87 -69.93
C GLN A 437 11.85 31.71 -70.04
N ILE A 438 12.32 32.25 -68.91
CA ILE A 438 13.39 33.26 -68.87
C ILE A 438 14.74 32.61 -68.53
N CYS A 439 15.79 32.99 -69.25
CA CYS A 439 17.18 32.64 -68.90
C CYS A 439 17.65 33.46 -67.69
N GLU A 440 17.92 32.81 -66.55
CA GLU A 440 18.28 33.51 -65.30
C GLU A 440 19.65 34.24 -65.32
N ILE A 441 20.48 34.05 -66.36
CA ILE A 441 21.78 34.75 -66.49
C ILE A 441 21.65 36.06 -67.29
N CYS A 442 20.74 36.13 -68.26
CA CYS A 442 20.63 37.31 -69.15
C CYS A 442 19.22 37.93 -69.20
N SER A 443 18.26 37.39 -68.45
CA SER A 443 16.87 37.84 -68.33
C SER A 443 16.11 37.97 -69.67
N GLY A 444 16.46 37.13 -70.64
CA GLY A 444 15.75 37.03 -71.93
C GLY A 444 14.75 35.89 -71.94
N GLU A 445 13.59 36.10 -72.55
CA GLU A 445 12.55 35.10 -72.80
C GLU A 445 12.87 34.25 -74.04
N GLU A 446 12.74 32.93 -73.91
CA GLU A 446 13.02 31.95 -74.98
C GLU A 446 12.11 30.71 -74.79
N GLU A 447 11.90 29.92 -75.83
CA GLU A 447 11.14 28.67 -75.72
C GLU A 447 11.84 27.69 -74.77
N ARG A 448 11.12 27.08 -73.83
CA ARG A 448 11.66 26.14 -72.82
C ARG A 448 12.52 25.00 -73.42
N LYS A 449 12.27 24.62 -74.67
CA LYS A 449 12.99 23.59 -75.44
C LYS A 449 14.43 23.98 -75.83
N LYS A 450 14.83 25.26 -75.66
CA LYS A 450 16.17 25.79 -75.98
C LYS A 450 17.01 26.13 -74.73
N LEU A 451 16.40 26.12 -73.54
CA LEU A 451 17.07 26.43 -72.27
C LEU A 451 17.61 25.14 -71.64
N LEU A 452 18.85 25.16 -71.15
CA LEU A 452 19.40 24.09 -70.33
C LEU A 452 18.87 24.22 -68.90
N GLN A 453 18.21 23.17 -68.39
CA GLN A 453 17.81 23.10 -66.99
C GLN A 453 18.89 22.40 -66.16
N CYS A 454 19.33 23.03 -65.06
CA CYS A 454 20.26 22.40 -64.12
C CYS A 454 19.54 21.35 -63.27
N SER A 455 19.97 20.09 -63.33
CA SER A 455 19.40 18.95 -62.59
C SER A 455 19.46 19.10 -61.05
N CYS A 456 20.33 19.97 -60.53
CA CYS A 456 20.51 20.18 -59.08
C CYS A 456 19.78 21.41 -58.51
N CYS A 457 19.59 22.48 -59.28
CA CYS A 457 18.98 23.73 -58.80
C CYS A 457 17.75 24.20 -59.59
N GLY A 458 17.37 23.50 -60.67
CA GLY A 458 16.19 23.82 -61.48
C GLY A 458 16.31 25.06 -62.38
N GLN A 459 17.35 25.88 -62.23
CA GLN A 459 17.57 27.10 -63.01
C GLN A 459 17.68 26.80 -64.51
N LEU A 460 17.11 27.70 -65.32
CA LEU A 460 17.10 27.64 -66.78
C LEU A 460 18.06 28.67 -67.37
N VAL A 461 18.96 28.23 -68.25
CA VAL A 461 20.03 29.07 -68.80
C VAL A 461 20.33 28.75 -70.27
N HIS A 462 20.71 29.75 -71.06
CA HIS A 462 21.23 29.52 -72.41
C HIS A 462 22.60 28.84 -72.34
N ALA A 463 22.85 27.86 -73.22
CA ALA A 463 24.15 27.17 -73.31
C ALA A 463 25.33 28.12 -73.59
N GLY A 464 25.08 29.24 -74.30
CA GLY A 464 26.05 30.31 -74.57
C GLY A 464 26.19 31.38 -73.47
N CYS A 465 25.34 31.37 -72.43
CA CYS A 465 25.48 32.25 -71.26
C CYS A 465 26.37 31.64 -70.16
N LEU A 466 26.85 30.40 -70.36
CA LEU A 466 27.78 29.71 -69.47
C LEU A 466 29.22 30.09 -69.81
N VAL A 467 30.11 30.00 -68.82
CA VAL A 467 31.56 30.24 -68.99
C VAL A 467 32.34 29.03 -68.45
N PRO A 468 33.07 28.26 -69.28
CA PRO A 468 33.05 28.32 -70.75
C PRO A 468 31.67 27.93 -71.32
N PRO A 469 31.30 28.44 -72.51
CA PRO A 469 30.01 28.13 -73.14
C PRO A 469 29.96 26.67 -73.63
N VAL A 470 28.78 26.07 -73.60
CA VAL A 470 28.57 24.66 -73.96
C VAL A 470 28.04 24.57 -75.39
N THR A 471 28.80 23.91 -76.27
CA THR A 471 28.50 23.84 -77.72
C THR A 471 28.16 22.43 -78.24
N GLU A 472 28.02 21.45 -77.36
CA GLU A 472 27.70 20.05 -77.69
C GLU A 472 26.38 19.60 -77.03
N SER A 473 25.79 18.52 -77.53
CA SER A 473 24.51 17.97 -77.03
C SER A 473 24.66 17.45 -75.60
N VAL A 474 24.06 18.15 -74.64
CA VAL A 474 24.21 17.88 -73.21
C VAL A 474 23.26 16.75 -72.76
N PRO A 475 23.71 15.77 -71.95
CA PRO A 475 22.82 14.77 -71.37
C PRO A 475 21.83 15.38 -70.37
N SER A 476 20.68 14.71 -70.18
CA SER A 476 19.54 15.14 -69.34
C SER A 476 19.88 15.50 -67.89
N ASP A 477 20.97 14.94 -67.36
CA ASP A 477 21.27 14.94 -65.93
C ASP A 477 22.24 16.09 -65.56
N TRP A 478 22.47 17.03 -66.47
CA TRP A 478 23.50 18.07 -66.37
C TRP A 478 23.33 19.03 -65.19
N SER A 479 24.44 19.28 -64.49
CA SER A 479 24.53 20.19 -63.35
C SER A 479 25.56 21.31 -63.60
N CYS A 480 25.20 22.54 -63.23
CA CYS A 480 26.05 23.71 -63.41
C CYS A 480 27.28 23.69 -62.49
N HIS A 481 28.34 24.43 -62.86
CA HIS A 481 29.63 24.41 -62.17
C HIS A 481 29.53 24.73 -60.67
N SER A 482 28.75 25.75 -60.29
CA SER A 482 28.56 26.13 -58.88
C SER A 482 27.72 25.11 -58.08
N CYS A 483 26.89 24.28 -58.74
CA CYS A 483 26.29 23.13 -58.09
C CYS A 483 27.31 22.02 -57.86
N LYS A 484 28.19 21.72 -58.85
CA LYS A 484 29.22 20.67 -58.71
C LYS A 484 30.14 20.89 -57.52
N GLU A 485 30.73 22.08 -57.39
CA GLU A 485 31.62 22.41 -56.27
C GLU A 485 30.91 22.28 -54.92
N LYS A 486 29.69 22.84 -54.81
CA LYS A 486 28.87 22.73 -53.60
C LYS A 486 28.42 21.31 -53.30
N THR A 487 28.29 20.43 -54.30
CA THR A 487 27.95 19.01 -54.05
C THR A 487 29.13 18.19 -53.57
N GLU A 488 30.35 18.36 -54.09
CA GLU A 488 31.48 17.50 -53.67
C GLU A 488 31.91 17.77 -52.22
N GLU A 489 32.07 19.04 -51.83
CA GLU A 489 32.45 19.41 -50.46
C GLU A 489 31.35 19.03 -49.45
N TYR A 490 30.07 19.17 -49.83
CA TYR A 490 28.93 18.71 -49.04
C TYR A 490 28.89 17.18 -48.93
N LEU A 491 29.14 16.43 -50.02
CA LEU A 491 29.14 14.97 -50.02
C LEU A 491 30.30 14.40 -49.20
N GLN A 492 31.49 14.99 -49.28
CA GLN A 492 32.63 14.62 -48.43
C GLN A 492 32.34 14.92 -46.95
N SER A 493 31.81 16.11 -46.64
CA SER A 493 31.41 16.49 -45.27
C SER A 493 30.32 15.56 -44.71
N ARG A 494 29.33 15.22 -45.53
CA ARG A 494 28.25 14.27 -45.19
C ARG A 494 28.78 12.84 -45.03
N HIS A 495 29.75 12.41 -45.85
CA HIS A 495 30.37 11.10 -45.71
C HIS A 495 31.21 11.00 -44.43
N ALA A 496 31.99 12.03 -44.10
CA ALA A 496 32.71 12.12 -42.84
C ALA A 496 31.74 12.10 -41.62
N TYR A 497 30.64 12.85 -41.71
CA TYR A 497 29.58 12.85 -40.68
C TYR A 497 28.94 11.47 -40.51
N LEU A 498 28.55 10.79 -41.60
CA LEU A 498 27.94 9.46 -41.55
C LEU A 498 28.91 8.40 -41.02
N THR A 499 30.17 8.41 -41.45
CA THR A 499 31.21 7.50 -40.95
C THR A 499 31.46 7.66 -39.45
N GLU A 500 31.50 8.91 -38.95
CA GLU A 500 31.63 9.19 -37.52
C GLU A 500 30.33 8.87 -36.73
N LEU A 501 29.14 9.00 -37.34
CA LEU A 501 27.88 8.54 -36.74
C LEU A 501 27.84 7.00 -36.60
N LEU A 502 28.28 6.29 -37.66
CA LEU A 502 28.33 4.83 -37.71
C LEU A 502 29.31 4.27 -36.68
N LYS A 503 30.51 4.85 -36.59
CA LYS A 503 31.51 4.56 -35.56
C LYS A 503 31.00 4.79 -34.13
N ARG A 504 30.18 5.83 -33.89
CA ARG A 504 29.52 6.06 -32.58
C ARG A 504 28.44 5.01 -32.28
N TYR A 505 27.69 4.60 -33.30
CA TYR A 505 26.70 3.52 -33.19
C TYR A 505 27.38 2.19 -32.83
N GLU A 506 28.43 1.80 -33.56
CA GLU A 506 29.21 0.59 -33.31
C GLU A 506 29.83 0.59 -31.90
N ALA A 507 30.45 1.71 -31.47
CA ALA A 507 30.99 1.86 -30.12
C ALA A 507 29.91 1.84 -29.01
N ALA A 508 28.64 2.13 -29.32
CA ALA A 508 27.53 1.95 -28.39
C ALA A 508 27.04 0.49 -28.33
N VAL A 509 27.02 -0.21 -29.47
CA VAL A 509 26.70 -1.64 -29.56
C VAL A 509 27.78 -2.50 -28.89
N GLU A 510 29.06 -2.16 -29.05
CA GLU A 510 30.16 -2.87 -28.41
C GLU A 510 30.10 -2.76 -26.87
N ARG A 511 29.83 -1.56 -26.34
CA ARG A 511 29.57 -1.35 -24.90
C ARG A 511 28.35 -2.13 -24.41
N LYS A 512 27.25 -2.15 -25.19
CA LYS A 512 26.07 -2.97 -24.89
C LYS A 512 26.41 -4.46 -24.80
N SER A 513 27.25 -4.99 -25.70
CA SER A 513 27.69 -6.39 -25.64
C SER A 513 28.50 -6.66 -24.37
N LYS A 514 29.52 -5.84 -24.09
CA LYS A 514 30.38 -5.98 -22.89
C LYS A 514 29.55 -6.05 -21.60
N ILE A 515 28.49 -5.25 -21.48
CA ILE A 515 27.56 -5.29 -20.34
C ILE A 515 26.77 -6.60 -20.31
N LEU A 516 26.25 -7.09 -21.44
CA LEU A 516 25.55 -8.37 -21.52
C LEU A 516 26.47 -9.56 -21.18
N ASP A 517 27.74 -9.49 -21.57
CA ASP A 517 28.76 -10.50 -21.25
C ASP A 517 29.14 -10.48 -19.75
N ILE A 518 29.20 -9.31 -19.12
CA ILE A 518 29.30 -9.21 -17.64
C ILE A 518 28.06 -9.81 -16.96
N ILE A 519 26.84 -9.56 -17.45
CA ILE A 519 25.62 -10.15 -16.88
C ILE A 519 25.59 -11.69 -17.05
N ARG A 520 26.27 -12.24 -18.05
CA ARG A 520 26.45 -13.70 -18.22
C ARG A 520 27.46 -14.29 -17.23
N THR A 521 28.51 -13.55 -16.84
CA THR A 521 29.54 -14.01 -15.90
C THR A 521 29.26 -13.70 -14.43
N LEU A 522 28.34 -12.77 -14.11
CA LEU A 522 27.87 -12.55 -12.74
C LEU A 522 27.33 -13.85 -12.14
N ASP A 523 27.70 -14.16 -10.90
CA ASP A 523 27.02 -15.18 -10.12
C ASP A 523 25.71 -14.61 -9.55
N LEU A 524 24.60 -15.34 -9.71
CA LEU A 524 23.23 -14.88 -9.43
C LEU A 524 22.33 -16.08 -9.11
N PRO A 525 21.42 -15.98 -8.13
CA PRO A 525 20.72 -17.15 -7.59
C PRO A 525 19.61 -17.65 -8.52
N ASN A 526 19.28 -18.93 -8.38
CA ASN A 526 18.16 -19.59 -9.05
C ASN A 526 16.79 -19.11 -8.53
N ASN A 527 15.71 -19.41 -9.26
CA ASN A 527 14.35 -19.08 -8.85
C ASN A 527 14.00 -19.76 -7.50
N PRO A 528 13.75 -19.00 -6.42
CA PRO A 528 13.59 -19.54 -5.08
C PRO A 528 12.36 -20.45 -4.92
N LEU A 529 11.35 -20.32 -5.78
CA LEU A 529 10.18 -21.22 -5.74
C LEU A 529 10.52 -22.60 -6.32
N ASP A 530 11.30 -22.65 -7.40
CA ASP A 530 11.66 -23.91 -8.05
C ASP A 530 12.73 -24.65 -7.22
N ASP A 531 13.68 -23.92 -6.66
CA ASP A 531 14.69 -24.41 -5.72
C ASP A 531 14.07 -24.95 -4.41
N ILE A 532 13.09 -24.26 -3.81
CA ILE A 532 12.34 -24.78 -2.65
C ILE A 532 11.60 -26.09 -3.00
N ILE A 533 11.03 -26.20 -4.20
CA ILE A 533 10.33 -27.43 -4.63
C ILE A 533 11.32 -28.60 -4.77
N ASP A 534 12.44 -28.38 -5.46
CA ASP A 534 13.49 -29.38 -5.68
C ASP A 534 14.07 -29.88 -4.33
N GLN A 535 14.52 -28.94 -3.48
CA GLN A 535 15.11 -29.27 -2.18
C GLN A 535 14.14 -29.92 -1.18
N LEU A 536 12.82 -29.84 -1.40
CA LEU A 536 11.78 -30.50 -0.58
C LEU A 536 11.24 -31.79 -1.20
N GLY A 537 11.88 -32.31 -2.26
CA GLY A 537 11.57 -33.62 -2.84
C GLY A 537 10.69 -33.56 -4.09
N GLY A 538 10.66 -32.43 -4.79
CA GLY A 538 10.01 -32.27 -6.08
C GLY A 538 8.48 -32.11 -6.03
N PRO A 539 7.84 -31.97 -7.21
CA PRO A 539 6.41 -31.69 -7.32
C PRO A 539 5.53 -32.80 -6.73
N ASP A 540 5.98 -34.04 -6.67
CA ASP A 540 5.23 -35.15 -6.05
C ASP A 540 5.06 -35.01 -4.53
N LYS A 541 5.97 -34.30 -3.85
CA LYS A 541 5.92 -34.08 -2.39
C LYS A 541 5.33 -32.73 -2.00
N VAL A 542 5.40 -31.75 -2.90
CA VAL A 542 5.04 -30.36 -2.65
C VAL A 542 3.73 -29.99 -3.38
N ALA A 543 2.75 -29.49 -2.62
CA ALA A 543 1.46 -29.06 -3.16
C ALA A 543 1.51 -27.58 -3.58
N GLU A 544 1.78 -27.31 -4.85
CA GLU A 544 1.84 -25.94 -5.37
C GLU A 544 0.43 -25.37 -5.59
N MET A 545 0.13 -24.23 -4.97
CA MET A 545 -1.13 -23.46 -5.10
C MET A 545 -0.80 -22.00 -5.42
N THR A 546 -0.15 -21.81 -6.56
CA THR A 546 0.31 -20.51 -7.07
C THR A 546 -0.45 -20.13 -8.35
N GLY A 547 -0.22 -18.92 -8.85
CA GLY A 547 -0.83 -18.45 -10.10
C GLY A 547 -0.25 -19.07 -11.38
N ARG A 548 0.85 -19.83 -11.30
CA ARG A 548 1.66 -20.13 -12.49
C ARG A 548 1.10 -21.24 -13.38
N ARG A 549 1.48 -21.26 -14.66
CA ARG A 549 1.00 -22.20 -15.69
C ARG A 549 1.87 -23.45 -15.86
N GLY A 550 3.18 -23.31 -15.79
CA GLY A 550 4.15 -24.41 -15.86
C GLY A 550 5.31 -24.19 -14.90
N MET A 551 6.08 -25.25 -14.65
CA MET A 551 7.20 -25.28 -13.70
C MET A 551 8.44 -25.88 -14.37
N LEU A 552 9.62 -25.60 -13.81
CA LEU A 552 10.83 -26.37 -14.11
C LEU A 552 10.92 -27.55 -13.14
N VAL A 553 11.25 -28.74 -13.65
CA VAL A 553 11.46 -29.95 -12.85
C VAL A 553 12.83 -30.53 -13.18
N ARG A 554 13.67 -30.81 -12.17
CA ARG A 554 14.97 -31.44 -12.37
C ARG A 554 14.79 -32.86 -12.92
N ALA A 555 15.56 -33.22 -13.94
CA ALA A 555 15.44 -34.52 -14.58
C ALA A 555 15.86 -35.66 -13.64
N SER A 556 15.26 -36.85 -13.81
CA SER A 556 15.57 -38.05 -13.00
C SER A 556 17.01 -38.57 -13.16
N SER A 557 17.74 -38.08 -14.18
CA SER A 557 19.17 -38.28 -14.38
C SER A 557 20.06 -37.42 -13.47
N GLY A 558 19.49 -36.45 -12.74
CA GLY A 558 20.21 -35.44 -11.98
C GLY A 558 20.88 -34.34 -12.82
N LYS A 559 20.78 -34.40 -14.16
CA LYS A 559 21.36 -33.41 -15.10
C LYS A 559 20.25 -32.71 -15.87
N GLY A 560 20.26 -31.38 -15.84
CA GLY A 560 19.27 -30.55 -16.51
C GLY A 560 17.94 -30.43 -15.76
N VAL A 561 17.14 -29.46 -16.21
CA VAL A 561 15.75 -29.23 -15.81
C VAL A 561 14.87 -29.16 -17.06
N THR A 562 13.64 -29.68 -16.96
CA THR A 562 12.67 -29.69 -18.05
C THR A 562 11.45 -28.85 -17.67
N TYR A 563 10.98 -28.01 -18.59
CA TYR A 563 9.73 -27.26 -18.41
C TYR A 563 8.51 -28.16 -18.61
N GLN A 564 7.61 -28.19 -17.63
CA GLN A 564 6.39 -28.99 -17.65
C GLN A 564 5.16 -28.12 -17.29
N PRO A 565 4.02 -28.25 -18.00
CA PRO A 565 2.78 -27.58 -17.62
C PRO A 565 2.26 -28.15 -16.29
N ARG A 566 1.69 -27.30 -15.43
CA ARG A 566 1.12 -27.71 -14.13
C ARG A 566 -0.19 -28.48 -14.24
N ASN A 567 -0.83 -28.46 -15.42
CA ASN A 567 -2.05 -29.21 -15.66
C ASN A 567 -1.72 -30.61 -16.22
N THR A 568 -2.35 -31.64 -15.67
CA THR A 568 -2.30 -32.99 -16.26
C THR A 568 -3.25 -33.06 -17.47
N LYS A 569 -3.23 -34.19 -18.20
CA LYS A 569 -4.17 -34.45 -19.30
C LYS A 569 -5.64 -34.54 -18.85
N GLU A 570 -5.88 -34.77 -17.57
CA GLU A 570 -7.21 -35.01 -16.98
C GLU A 570 -7.78 -33.80 -16.23
N ILE A 571 -6.93 -32.84 -15.85
CA ILE A 571 -7.28 -31.71 -14.99
C ILE A 571 -7.08 -30.40 -15.74
N SER A 572 -8.13 -29.59 -15.85
CA SER A 572 -8.03 -28.26 -16.49
C SER A 572 -7.26 -27.27 -15.62
N MET A 573 -6.63 -26.26 -16.24
CA MET A 573 -5.83 -25.26 -15.53
C MET A 573 -6.63 -24.49 -14.45
N GLU A 574 -7.95 -24.29 -14.63
CA GLU A 574 -8.85 -23.72 -13.62
C GLU A 574 -8.92 -24.57 -12.32
N MET A 575 -8.67 -25.89 -12.41
CA MET A 575 -8.86 -26.85 -11.32
C MET A 575 -7.57 -27.28 -10.61
N VAL A 576 -6.38 -27.01 -11.18
CA VAL A 576 -5.07 -27.46 -10.64
C VAL A 576 -4.88 -27.07 -9.18
N ASN A 577 -5.09 -25.79 -8.83
CA ASN A 577 -4.92 -25.32 -7.44
C ASN A 577 -5.91 -25.96 -6.46
N MET A 578 -7.09 -26.39 -6.92
CA MET A 578 -8.07 -27.10 -6.09
C MET A 578 -7.73 -28.58 -5.94
N HIS A 579 -7.12 -29.20 -6.96
CA HIS A 579 -6.59 -30.56 -6.87
C HIS A 579 -5.38 -30.63 -5.92
N GLU A 580 -4.41 -29.73 -6.06
CA GLU A 580 -3.21 -29.69 -5.20
C GLU A 580 -3.57 -29.41 -3.72
N LYS A 581 -4.51 -28.50 -3.49
CA LYS A 581 -5.14 -28.32 -2.18
C LYS A 581 -5.75 -29.62 -1.64
N GLN A 582 -6.43 -30.40 -2.47
CA GLN A 582 -7.00 -31.68 -2.05
C GLN A 582 -5.90 -32.70 -1.72
N LEU A 583 -4.84 -32.84 -2.53
CA LEU A 583 -3.72 -33.73 -2.22
C LEU A 583 -3.07 -33.40 -0.86
N PHE A 584 -2.98 -32.12 -0.50
CA PHE A 584 -2.51 -31.69 0.82
C PHE A 584 -3.52 -32.02 1.94
N MET A 585 -4.81 -31.72 1.75
CA MET A 585 -5.86 -31.93 2.77
C MET A 585 -6.23 -33.41 2.98
N ASP A 586 -6.04 -34.26 1.97
CA ASP A 586 -6.15 -35.72 2.05
C ASP A 586 -4.93 -36.36 2.73
N GLY A 587 -3.80 -35.62 2.86
CA GLY A 587 -2.56 -36.12 3.46
C GLY A 587 -1.62 -36.85 2.51
N LYS A 588 -1.80 -36.72 1.20
CA LYS A 588 -0.90 -37.29 0.16
C LYS A 588 0.37 -36.45 0.00
N LYS A 589 0.27 -35.13 0.21
CA LYS A 589 1.38 -34.17 0.25
C LYS A 589 1.41 -33.47 1.62
N PHE A 590 2.60 -33.30 2.21
CA PHE A 590 2.76 -32.72 3.56
C PHE A 590 3.35 -31.30 3.55
N VAL A 591 3.87 -30.85 2.40
CA VAL A 591 4.26 -29.45 2.15
C VAL A 591 3.26 -28.85 1.18
N ALA A 592 2.82 -27.62 1.46
CA ALA A 592 2.07 -26.78 0.53
C ALA A 592 2.83 -25.46 0.29
N ILE A 593 2.75 -24.93 -0.92
CA ILE A 593 3.27 -23.59 -1.24
C ILE A 593 2.13 -22.74 -1.82
N ILE A 594 1.93 -21.54 -1.26
CA ILE A 594 0.87 -20.61 -1.65
C ILE A 594 1.45 -19.27 -2.11
N SER A 595 0.87 -18.69 -3.17
CA SER A 595 1.09 -17.29 -3.53
C SER A 595 -0.16 -16.42 -3.37
N GLU A 596 0.01 -15.10 -3.22
CA GLU A 596 -1.12 -14.15 -3.09
C GLU A 596 -2.12 -14.28 -4.25
N ALA A 597 -1.64 -14.56 -5.47
CA ALA A 597 -2.47 -14.78 -6.65
C ALA A 597 -3.14 -16.17 -6.67
N GLY A 598 -2.43 -17.24 -6.30
CA GLY A 598 -2.93 -18.62 -6.39
C GLY A 598 -3.81 -19.08 -5.22
N SER A 599 -3.74 -18.39 -4.07
CA SER A 599 -4.38 -18.81 -2.82
C SER A 599 -5.69 -18.11 -2.46
N ALA A 600 -6.29 -17.37 -3.42
CA ALA A 600 -7.65 -16.86 -3.28
C ALA A 600 -8.64 -18.01 -2.98
N GLY A 601 -9.55 -17.83 -2.01
CA GLY A 601 -10.44 -18.89 -1.50
C GLY A 601 -9.75 -19.95 -0.63
N VAL A 602 -8.63 -20.50 -1.11
CA VAL A 602 -7.86 -21.64 -0.58
C VAL A 602 -7.79 -21.67 0.95
N SER A 603 -7.98 -22.87 1.50
CA SER A 603 -8.19 -23.16 2.92
C SER A 603 -7.31 -24.36 3.27
N LEU A 604 -6.32 -24.17 4.15
CA LEU A 604 -5.26 -25.15 4.49
C LEU A 604 -5.14 -25.39 6.00
N GLN A 605 -6.07 -24.88 6.82
CA GLN A 605 -6.13 -25.21 8.25
C GLN A 605 -6.25 -26.72 8.47
N ALA A 606 -5.90 -27.20 9.67
CA ALA A 606 -6.20 -28.56 10.10
C ALA A 606 -7.72 -28.72 10.37
N ASP A 607 -8.57 -28.68 9.35
CA ASP A 607 -10.03 -28.76 9.49
C ASP A 607 -10.44 -30.12 10.06
N ARG A 608 -11.27 -30.14 11.11
CA ARG A 608 -11.73 -31.37 11.79
C ARG A 608 -12.51 -32.33 10.87
N ARG A 609 -12.92 -31.88 9.68
CA ARG A 609 -13.62 -32.66 8.65
C ARG A 609 -12.69 -33.28 7.60
N ALA A 610 -11.40 -32.97 7.63
CA ALA A 610 -10.41 -33.48 6.68
C ALA A 610 -9.57 -34.61 7.28
N THR A 611 -8.95 -35.42 6.42
CA THR A 611 -8.05 -36.52 6.82
C THR A 611 -6.76 -35.98 7.44
N ASN A 612 -6.14 -34.97 6.81
CA ASN A 612 -4.90 -34.38 7.30
C ASN A 612 -5.15 -33.34 8.41
N GLN A 613 -5.17 -33.78 9.67
CA GLN A 613 -5.38 -32.92 10.86
C GLN A 613 -4.09 -32.52 11.60
N LYS A 614 -2.90 -32.87 11.08
CA LYS A 614 -1.58 -32.55 11.68
C LYS A 614 -1.40 -31.03 11.87
N ARG A 615 -0.66 -30.62 12.92
CA ARG A 615 -0.40 -29.19 13.20
C ARG A 615 0.25 -28.51 11.99
N ARG A 616 -0.18 -27.29 11.68
CA ARG A 616 0.32 -26.53 10.53
C ARG A 616 1.45 -25.61 10.97
N VAL A 617 2.60 -25.68 10.29
CA VAL A 617 3.69 -24.70 10.39
C VAL A 617 3.62 -23.80 9.15
N HIS A 618 3.18 -22.56 9.33
CA HIS A 618 3.13 -21.56 8.27
C HIS A 618 4.44 -20.76 8.25
N ILE A 619 5.29 -21.07 7.29
CA ILE A 619 6.54 -20.35 7.03
C ILE A 619 6.26 -19.22 6.05
N THR A 620 6.66 -17.99 6.38
CA THR A 620 6.51 -16.83 5.48
C THR A 620 7.86 -16.39 4.95
N LEU A 621 8.08 -16.61 3.65
CA LEU A 621 9.31 -16.30 2.92
C LEU A 621 9.36 -14.83 2.47
N GLU A 622 8.26 -14.37 1.87
CA GLU A 622 8.06 -12.97 1.45
C GLU A 622 6.86 -12.40 2.23
N LEU A 623 7.11 -11.43 3.10
CA LEU A 623 6.08 -10.86 3.97
C LEU A 623 5.41 -9.65 3.29
N PRO A 624 4.06 -9.60 3.20
CA PRO A 624 3.38 -8.47 2.61
C PRO A 624 3.62 -7.15 3.34
N TRP A 625 3.80 -6.09 2.55
CA TRP A 625 4.08 -4.72 3.01
C TRP A 625 2.96 -4.09 3.85
N SER A 626 1.75 -4.66 3.78
CA SER A 626 0.65 -4.37 4.70
C SER A 626 0.43 -5.58 5.60
N ALA A 627 0.43 -5.35 6.92
CA ALA A 627 0.07 -6.36 7.90
C ALA A 627 -1.34 -6.95 7.64
N ASP A 628 -2.26 -6.19 7.03
CA ASP A 628 -3.62 -6.68 6.74
C ASP A 628 -3.61 -7.75 5.64
N ARG A 629 -2.69 -7.65 4.67
CA ARG A 629 -2.42 -8.74 3.71
C ARG A 629 -1.76 -9.95 4.39
N ALA A 630 -0.83 -9.72 5.32
CA ALA A 630 -0.24 -10.80 6.11
C ALA A 630 -1.32 -11.57 6.92
N ILE A 631 -2.27 -10.87 7.56
CA ILE A 631 -3.44 -11.49 8.22
C ILE A 631 -4.29 -12.31 7.22
N GLN A 632 -4.51 -11.80 6.01
CA GLN A 632 -5.25 -12.53 4.97
C GLN A 632 -4.52 -13.81 4.50
N GLN A 633 -3.19 -13.85 4.61
CA GLN A 633 -2.35 -15.01 4.34
C GLN A 633 -2.34 -15.99 5.53
N PHE A 634 -2.21 -15.52 6.77
CA PHE A 634 -2.36 -16.34 7.98
C PHE A 634 -3.76 -16.97 8.07
N GLY A 635 -4.79 -16.24 7.60
CA GLY A 635 -6.15 -16.75 7.40
C GLY A 635 -6.31 -17.85 6.34
N ARG A 636 -5.23 -18.31 5.67
CA ARG A 636 -5.23 -19.57 4.90
C ARG A 636 -5.07 -20.79 5.83
N THR A 637 -4.31 -20.67 6.91
CA THR A 637 -4.00 -21.75 7.88
C THR A 637 -4.74 -21.64 9.21
N HIS A 638 -5.28 -20.46 9.56
CA HIS A 638 -6.02 -20.23 10.79
C HIS A 638 -7.49 -19.89 10.50
N ARG A 639 -8.40 -20.82 10.81
CA ARG A 639 -9.85 -20.68 10.59
C ARG A 639 -10.65 -21.38 11.69
N SER A 640 -11.93 -21.02 11.81
CA SER A 640 -12.89 -21.79 12.61
C SER A 640 -12.96 -23.27 12.15
N ASN A 641 -13.31 -24.16 13.09
CA ASN A 641 -13.30 -25.63 12.91
C ASN A 641 -11.90 -26.28 12.70
N GLN A 642 -10.81 -25.63 13.09
CA GLN A 642 -9.50 -26.28 13.16
C GLN A 642 -9.39 -27.26 14.36
N ALA A 643 -8.63 -28.34 14.19
CA ALA A 643 -8.27 -29.30 15.24
C ALA A 643 -7.18 -28.70 16.15
N SER A 644 -6.10 -28.20 15.54
CA SER A 644 -4.97 -27.52 16.17
C SER A 644 -4.80 -26.09 15.63
N ALA A 645 -4.34 -25.16 16.47
CA ALA A 645 -3.86 -23.85 16.01
C ALA A 645 -2.43 -23.93 15.43
N PRO A 646 -2.07 -23.09 14.44
CA PRO A 646 -0.80 -23.17 13.71
C PRO A 646 0.39 -22.53 14.44
N GLU A 647 1.59 -22.94 14.04
CA GLU A 647 2.86 -22.24 14.29
C GLU A 647 3.14 -21.29 13.13
N TYR A 648 3.51 -20.03 13.38
CA TYR A 648 3.95 -19.06 12.38
C TYR A 648 5.45 -18.81 12.49
N ARG A 649 6.20 -19.03 11.41
CA ARG A 649 7.62 -18.68 11.30
C ARG A 649 7.77 -17.57 10.27
N LEU A 650 8.18 -16.39 10.71
CA LEU A 650 8.36 -15.21 9.87
C LEU A 650 9.86 -15.04 9.60
N ILE A 651 10.31 -15.21 8.34
CA ILE A 651 11.73 -15.24 7.99
C ILE A 651 12.19 -13.90 7.41
N PHE A 652 13.31 -13.39 7.92
CA PHE A 652 13.87 -12.09 7.52
C PHE A 652 15.38 -12.16 7.32
N THR A 653 15.88 -11.45 6.31
CA THR A 653 17.32 -11.19 6.21
C THR A 653 17.78 -10.16 7.23
N ASN A 654 19.08 -10.16 7.57
CA ASN A 654 19.75 -9.16 8.41
C ASN A 654 19.96 -7.81 7.69
N LEU A 655 19.36 -7.63 6.51
CA LEU A 655 19.35 -6.39 5.73
C LEU A 655 18.34 -5.41 6.33
N GLY A 656 18.75 -4.17 6.60
CA GLY A 656 17.91 -3.11 7.17
C GLY A 656 16.67 -2.83 6.32
N GLY A 657 16.78 -3.06 5.01
CA GLY A 657 15.65 -3.04 4.08
C GLY A 657 14.53 -4.04 4.42
N GLU A 658 14.84 -5.26 4.89
CA GLU A 658 13.82 -6.24 5.32
C GLU A 658 13.52 -6.19 6.82
N ARG A 659 14.57 -6.05 7.66
CA ARG A 659 14.49 -6.03 9.13
C ARG A 659 13.51 -4.95 9.63
N ARG A 660 13.34 -3.88 8.86
CA ARG A 660 12.26 -2.90 9.02
C ARG A 660 10.87 -3.53 9.06
N PHE A 661 10.47 -4.19 7.97
CA PHE A 661 9.10 -4.69 7.79
C PHE A 661 8.79 -5.84 8.75
N ALA A 662 9.82 -6.59 9.15
CA ALA A 662 9.75 -7.57 10.22
C ALA A 662 9.12 -7.03 11.50
N SER A 663 9.73 -5.97 12.03
CA SER A 663 9.32 -5.39 13.31
C SER A 663 7.93 -4.74 13.25
N ILE A 664 7.51 -4.16 12.12
CA ILE A 664 6.12 -3.67 11.96
C ILE A 664 5.13 -4.83 12.04
N VAL A 665 5.36 -5.89 11.27
CA VAL A 665 4.39 -6.97 11.12
C VAL A 665 4.32 -7.80 12.40
N ALA A 666 5.45 -8.17 13.00
CA ALA A 666 5.49 -8.88 14.28
C ALA A 666 4.77 -8.08 15.39
N LYS A 667 5.12 -6.81 15.57
CA LYS A 667 4.53 -5.93 16.59
C LYS A 667 3.03 -5.67 16.34
N ARG A 668 2.59 -5.58 15.07
CA ARG A 668 1.17 -5.50 14.72
C ARG A 668 0.42 -6.82 14.92
N LEU A 669 1.09 -7.98 14.82
CA LEU A 669 0.53 -9.29 15.19
C LEU A 669 0.40 -9.45 16.71
N GLU A 670 1.38 -9.00 17.50
CA GLU A 670 1.27 -8.89 18.96
C GLU A 670 0.05 -8.02 19.34
N SER A 671 -0.10 -6.86 18.68
CA SER A 671 -1.26 -5.98 18.84
C SER A 671 -2.58 -6.61 18.39
N LEU A 672 -2.57 -7.59 17.47
CA LEU A 672 -3.73 -8.39 17.11
C LEU A 672 -4.04 -9.48 18.13
N GLY A 673 -3.03 -9.99 18.85
CA GLY A 673 -3.21 -10.72 20.11
C GLY A 673 -3.97 -9.86 21.13
N ALA A 674 -3.53 -8.62 21.34
CA ALA A 674 -4.20 -7.64 22.22
C ALA A 674 -5.57 -7.11 21.70
N LEU A 675 -5.96 -7.47 20.46
CA LEU A 675 -7.30 -7.25 19.89
C LEU A 675 -8.16 -8.54 19.84
N THR A 676 -7.61 -9.70 20.22
CA THR A 676 -8.30 -11.00 20.21
C THR A 676 -8.50 -11.62 21.59
N GLN A 677 -8.02 -10.96 22.65
CA GLN A 677 -8.66 -11.00 23.96
C GLN A 677 -9.42 -9.68 24.20
N GLY A 678 -10.46 -9.72 25.04
CA GLY A 678 -11.21 -8.53 25.46
C GLY A 678 -10.45 -7.59 26.40
N ASP A 679 -9.14 -7.76 26.55
CA ASP A 679 -8.32 -7.06 27.53
C ASP A 679 -7.01 -6.54 26.92
N ARG A 680 -6.91 -5.21 26.79
CA ARG A 680 -5.97 -4.49 25.92
C ARG A 680 -4.61 -4.25 26.63
N ARG A 681 -4.09 -5.24 27.37
CA ARG A 681 -2.86 -5.08 28.19
C ARG A 681 -1.59 -5.28 27.36
N ALA A 682 -0.56 -4.48 27.69
CA ALA A 682 0.78 -4.43 27.10
C ALA A 682 0.85 -4.07 25.59
N GLY A 683 1.14 -2.80 25.30
CA GLY A 683 1.52 -2.36 23.95
C GLY A 683 1.35 -0.84 23.74
N PRO A 684 2.40 -0.08 23.39
CA PRO A 684 2.25 1.28 22.88
C PRO A 684 1.43 1.29 21.58
N SER A 685 0.56 2.28 21.37
CA SER A 685 -0.23 2.38 20.12
C SER A 685 0.68 2.48 18.89
N LEU A 686 0.51 1.55 17.95
CA LEU A 686 1.50 1.26 16.89
C LEU A 686 1.37 2.11 15.63
N SER A 687 0.44 3.08 15.60
CA SER A 687 0.40 4.14 14.60
C SER A 687 1.76 4.84 14.46
N ALA A 688 2.48 4.98 15.58
CA ALA A 688 3.84 5.53 15.68
C ALA A 688 4.91 4.79 14.84
N TYR A 689 4.68 3.51 14.50
CA TYR A 689 5.60 2.70 13.69
C TYR A 689 5.09 2.47 12.25
N ASN A 690 4.00 3.13 11.85
CA ASN A 690 3.73 3.30 10.42
C ASN A 690 4.76 4.28 9.85
N TYR A 691 5.68 3.78 9.04
CA TYR A 691 6.78 4.57 8.51
C TYR A 691 6.37 5.51 7.37
N ASP A 692 5.18 5.34 6.78
CA ASP A 692 4.59 6.33 5.86
C ASP A 692 3.74 7.40 6.60
N SER A 693 3.74 7.39 7.94
CA SER A 693 3.13 8.46 8.74
C SER A 693 3.84 9.80 8.56
N ALA A 694 3.17 10.90 8.94
CA ALA A 694 3.75 12.24 8.96
C ALA A 694 5.08 12.32 9.75
N PHE A 695 5.23 11.52 10.82
CA PHE A 695 6.49 11.43 11.57
C PHE A 695 7.59 10.73 10.77
N GLY A 696 7.27 9.66 10.02
CA GLY A 696 8.21 9.01 9.11
C GLY A 696 8.67 9.93 7.97
N LYS A 697 7.74 10.69 7.38
CA LYS A 697 8.06 11.68 6.33
C LYS A 697 8.93 12.83 6.87
N LYS A 698 8.63 13.31 8.09
CA LYS A 698 9.47 14.30 8.80
C LYS A 698 10.85 13.74 9.17
N ALA A 699 10.95 12.48 9.59
CA ALA A 699 12.22 11.82 9.88
C ALA A 699 13.10 11.68 8.63
N LEU A 700 12.50 11.37 7.47
CA LEU A 700 13.21 11.30 6.19
C LEU A 700 13.83 12.64 5.82
N MET A 701 13.04 13.71 5.86
CA MET A 701 13.49 15.07 5.58
C MET A 701 14.65 15.48 6.50
N VAL A 702 14.53 15.24 7.82
CA VAL A 702 15.57 15.58 8.80
C VAL A 702 16.86 14.77 8.54
N MET A 703 16.74 13.49 8.20
CA MET A 703 17.89 12.66 7.85
C MET A 703 18.59 13.15 6.57
N TYR A 704 17.83 13.44 5.51
CA TYR A 704 18.38 13.92 4.25
C TYR A 704 19.05 15.30 4.38
N ARG A 705 18.40 16.26 5.04
CA ARG A 705 19.01 17.58 5.30
C ARG A 705 20.26 17.49 6.18
N GLY A 706 20.28 16.56 7.12
CA GLY A 706 21.46 16.20 7.88
C GLY A 706 22.59 15.69 6.99
N ILE A 707 22.36 14.62 6.22
CA ILE A 707 23.36 14.02 5.31
C ILE A 707 23.86 15.03 4.26
N MET A 708 23.01 15.95 3.80
CA MET A 708 23.36 17.02 2.87
C MET A 708 23.99 18.26 3.54
N GLU A 709 24.31 18.19 4.84
CA GLU A 709 24.95 19.26 5.65
C GLU A 709 24.19 20.61 5.67
N GLN A 710 22.88 20.56 5.44
CA GLN A 710 21.98 21.73 5.49
C GLN A 710 21.51 22.03 6.91
N ASP A 711 21.21 20.98 7.68
CA ASP A 711 20.79 21.02 9.09
C ASP A 711 21.71 20.13 9.93
N LYS A 712 21.82 20.38 11.25
CA LYS A 712 22.54 19.45 12.15
C LYS A 712 21.69 18.20 12.40
N LEU A 713 22.30 17.02 12.28
CA LEU A 713 21.66 15.76 12.67
C LEU A 713 21.28 15.78 14.18
N PRO A 714 20.05 15.38 14.56
CA PRO A 714 19.60 15.42 15.96
C PRO A 714 20.05 14.19 16.77
N VAL A 715 20.71 13.23 16.13
CA VAL A 715 21.26 11.99 16.72
C VAL A 715 22.63 11.72 16.13
N VAL A 716 23.52 11.04 16.88
CA VAL A 716 24.81 10.58 16.36
C VAL A 716 24.59 9.40 15.40
N PRO A 717 25.26 9.33 14.24
CA PRO A 717 25.09 8.20 13.32
C PRO A 717 25.55 6.85 13.91
N PRO A 718 24.91 5.73 13.53
CA PRO A 718 25.28 4.38 13.98
C PRO A 718 26.75 4.05 13.66
N GLY A 719 27.47 3.56 14.67
CA GLY A 719 28.90 3.24 14.58
C GLY A 719 29.85 4.45 14.67
N CYS A 720 29.35 5.67 14.91
CA CYS A 720 30.16 6.87 15.13
C CYS A 720 30.15 7.26 16.62
N SER A 721 31.16 8.04 17.06
CA SER A 721 31.17 8.67 18.39
C SER A 721 31.24 10.18 18.28
N SER A 722 30.53 10.89 19.17
CA SER A 722 30.65 12.35 19.34
C SER A 722 32.06 12.81 19.73
N GLU A 723 32.90 11.90 20.25
CA GLU A 723 34.29 12.14 20.63
C GLU A 723 35.26 12.00 19.43
N LYS A 724 34.80 11.43 18.30
CA LYS A 724 35.62 11.15 17.11
C LYS A 724 34.95 11.71 15.84
N PRO A 725 35.04 13.03 15.58
CA PRO A 725 34.31 13.69 14.49
C PRO A 725 34.65 13.13 13.11
N GLU A 726 35.88 12.63 12.89
CA GLU A 726 36.30 11.93 11.67
C GLU A 726 35.37 10.76 11.32
N THR A 727 34.92 9.98 12.32
CA THR A 727 34.01 8.84 12.10
C THR A 727 32.65 9.27 11.58
N ILE A 728 32.20 10.48 11.95
CA ILE A 728 30.97 11.08 11.44
C ILE A 728 31.20 11.56 10.00
N GLN A 729 32.34 12.22 9.72
CA GLN A 729 32.66 12.74 8.39
C GLN A 729 32.81 11.61 7.34
N ASP A 730 33.46 10.50 7.69
CA ASP A 730 33.54 9.29 6.85
C ASP A 730 32.15 8.72 6.54
N PHE A 731 31.30 8.55 7.56
CA PHE A 731 29.93 8.09 7.38
C PHE A 731 29.13 9.03 6.46
N MET A 732 29.28 10.35 6.62
CA MET A 732 28.55 11.35 5.82
C MET A 732 29.00 11.34 4.35
N MET A 733 30.30 11.14 4.07
CA MET A 733 30.81 10.94 2.71
C MET A 733 30.24 9.67 2.08
N LYS A 734 30.28 8.54 2.79
CA LYS A 734 29.73 7.25 2.33
C LYS A 734 28.21 7.31 2.12
N ALA A 735 27.49 7.99 3.02
CA ALA A 735 26.05 8.23 2.91
C ALA A 735 25.69 9.08 1.68
N LYS A 736 26.41 10.17 1.43
CA LYS A 736 26.25 10.99 0.20
C LYS A 736 26.47 10.15 -1.05
N ALA A 737 27.56 9.40 -1.13
CA ALA A 737 27.89 8.53 -2.27
C ALA A 737 26.79 7.47 -2.50
N ALA A 738 26.30 6.84 -1.43
CA ALA A 738 25.21 5.87 -1.49
C ALA A 738 23.88 6.48 -2.00
N LEU A 739 23.48 7.66 -1.51
CA LEU A 739 22.27 8.35 -1.98
C LEU A 739 22.38 8.81 -3.45
N VAL A 740 23.60 9.05 -3.93
CA VAL A 740 23.89 9.34 -5.35
C VAL A 740 23.78 8.08 -6.21
N SER A 741 24.36 6.93 -5.81
CA SER A 741 24.32 5.71 -6.63
C SER A 741 22.89 5.23 -6.86
N VAL A 742 22.03 5.29 -5.83
CA VAL A 742 20.60 4.95 -5.93
C VAL A 742 19.69 6.09 -6.42
N GLY A 743 20.26 7.20 -6.93
CA GLY A 743 19.51 8.26 -7.61
C GLY A 743 18.43 8.93 -6.74
N ILE A 744 18.70 9.10 -5.45
CA ILE A 744 17.94 9.98 -4.55
C ILE A 744 18.49 11.41 -4.70
N VAL A 745 19.82 11.55 -4.63
CA VAL A 745 20.52 12.78 -5.02
C VAL A 745 20.69 12.82 -6.54
N ARG A 746 20.45 13.98 -7.13
CA ARG A 746 20.56 14.26 -8.57
C ARG A 746 21.54 15.41 -8.83
N ASP A 747 21.92 15.56 -10.10
CA ASP A 747 22.63 16.72 -10.66
C ASP A 747 23.96 17.06 -9.96
N MET A 748 24.96 16.18 -10.14
CA MET A 748 26.33 16.44 -9.68
C MET A 748 27.05 17.43 -10.61
N VAL A 749 27.11 18.69 -10.19
CA VAL A 749 28.05 19.65 -10.81
C VAL A 749 29.43 19.41 -10.19
N VAL A 750 30.30 18.68 -10.90
CA VAL A 750 31.73 18.58 -10.57
C VAL A 750 32.34 19.96 -10.78
N GLY A 751 32.64 20.66 -9.68
CA GLY A 751 33.13 22.04 -9.71
C GLY A 751 34.50 22.14 -10.39
N SER A 752 34.56 22.72 -11.58
CA SER A 752 35.79 22.85 -12.36
C SER A 752 36.77 23.83 -11.71
N GLY A 753 37.78 23.29 -11.02
CA GLY A 753 39.10 23.92 -10.91
C GLY A 753 39.59 24.37 -9.53
N LYS A 754 38.73 24.58 -8.51
CA LYS A 754 39.18 25.04 -7.16
C LYS A 754 38.51 24.42 -5.93
N ASP A 755 37.26 23.95 -5.98
CA ASP A 755 36.55 23.39 -4.81
C ASP A 755 36.56 21.85 -4.79
N TYR A 756 37.73 21.24 -4.54
CA TYR A 756 37.83 19.80 -4.28
C TYR A 756 37.15 19.44 -2.94
N GLY A 757 35.95 18.85 -3.01
CA GLY A 757 35.27 18.22 -1.86
C GLY A 757 33.80 18.59 -1.64
N LYS A 758 33.29 19.68 -2.24
CA LYS A 758 31.87 20.07 -2.10
C LYS A 758 30.97 19.32 -3.08
N PHE A 759 30.34 18.24 -2.58
CA PHE A 759 29.22 17.58 -3.26
C PHE A 759 28.02 18.53 -3.38
N SER A 760 27.73 18.99 -4.60
CA SER A 760 26.74 20.04 -4.91
C SER A 760 25.35 19.53 -5.35
N GLY A 761 25.12 18.21 -5.28
CA GLY A 761 23.87 17.58 -5.73
C GLY A 761 22.64 17.98 -4.93
N ARG A 762 21.45 17.78 -5.51
CA ARG A 762 20.16 18.15 -4.88
C ARG A 762 19.22 16.95 -4.76
N ILE A 763 18.36 16.98 -3.74
CA ILE A 763 17.22 16.07 -3.57
C ILE A 763 15.96 16.88 -3.90
N VAL A 764 15.04 16.31 -4.68
CA VAL A 764 13.79 16.97 -5.09
C VAL A 764 12.78 16.95 -3.93
N ASP A 765 12.04 18.04 -3.71
CA ASP A 765 11.10 18.16 -2.57
C ASP A 765 10.01 17.07 -2.53
N SER A 766 9.65 16.50 -3.69
CA SER A 766 8.79 15.31 -3.79
C SER A 766 9.43 14.08 -3.16
N ASP A 767 10.72 13.86 -3.41
CA ASP A 767 11.48 12.70 -2.94
C ASP A 767 11.87 12.86 -1.45
N MET A 768 11.94 14.10 -0.96
CA MET A 768 12.25 14.47 0.44
C MET A 768 11.29 13.84 1.46
N HIS A 769 10.05 13.53 1.04
CA HIS A 769 8.97 12.99 1.86
C HIS A 769 8.56 11.56 1.48
N ASP A 770 9.19 10.96 0.46
CA ASP A 770 8.82 9.63 -0.06
C ASP A 770 9.61 8.51 0.62
N VAL A 771 9.08 8.04 1.76
CA VAL A 771 9.63 6.93 2.54
C VAL A 771 9.53 5.60 1.76
N GLY A 772 8.56 5.47 0.85
CA GLY A 772 8.42 4.32 -0.04
C GLY A 772 9.58 4.25 -1.03
N ARG A 773 9.89 5.34 -1.74
CA ARG A 773 11.05 5.47 -2.62
C ARG A 773 12.36 5.25 -1.87
N PHE A 774 12.53 5.87 -0.69
CA PHE A 774 13.72 5.67 0.14
C PHE A 774 13.98 4.18 0.39
N LEU A 775 13.01 3.43 0.90
CA LEU A 775 13.18 2.01 1.21
C LEU A 775 13.40 1.14 -0.04
N ASN A 776 12.70 1.43 -1.14
CA ASN A 776 12.88 0.70 -2.39
C ASN A 776 14.21 1.01 -3.11
N ARG A 777 14.88 2.11 -2.75
CA ARG A 777 16.25 2.42 -3.16
C ARG A 777 17.29 1.83 -2.23
N LEU A 778 17.05 1.87 -0.92
CA LEU A 778 17.88 1.31 0.13
C LEU A 778 18.22 -0.17 -0.11
N LEU A 779 17.33 -0.93 -0.76
CA LEU A 779 17.58 -2.31 -1.20
C LEU A 779 18.76 -2.47 -2.18
N GLY A 780 19.09 -1.47 -2.99
CA GLY A 780 20.17 -1.54 -3.99
C GLY A 780 21.55 -1.10 -3.49
N LEU A 781 21.75 -1.01 -2.18
CA LEU A 781 23.03 -0.66 -1.57
C LEU A 781 23.75 -1.89 -1.00
N PRO A 782 25.10 -1.86 -0.93
CA PRO A 782 25.86 -2.84 -0.16
C PRO A 782 25.34 -2.92 1.30
N PRO A 783 25.18 -4.13 1.87
CA PRO A 783 24.52 -4.34 3.17
C PRO A 783 25.06 -3.50 4.36
N GLU A 784 26.35 -3.18 4.40
CA GLU A 784 26.92 -2.37 5.48
C GLU A 784 26.34 -0.94 5.51
N ILE A 785 26.46 -0.19 4.40
CA ILE A 785 25.97 1.19 4.31
C ILE A 785 24.43 1.22 4.29
N GLN A 786 23.80 0.18 3.73
CA GLN A 786 22.36 -0.03 3.82
C GLN A 786 21.88 -0.04 5.28
N ASN A 787 22.51 -0.85 6.13
CA ASN A 787 22.13 -1.01 7.53
C ASN A 787 22.36 0.29 8.33
N ARG A 788 23.52 0.93 8.17
CA ARG A 788 23.84 2.18 8.90
C ARG A 788 22.94 3.36 8.51
N LEU A 789 22.58 3.50 7.22
CA LEU A 789 21.57 4.47 6.77
C LEU A 789 20.18 4.15 7.34
N PHE A 790 19.83 2.87 7.42
CA PHE A 790 18.53 2.46 7.96
C PHE A 790 18.39 2.75 9.47
N GLU A 791 19.42 2.42 10.24
CA GLU A 791 19.45 2.64 11.69
C GLU A 791 19.46 4.14 12.04
N LEU A 792 20.14 4.98 11.26
CA LEU A 792 20.08 6.44 11.40
C LEU A 792 18.65 6.97 11.20
N PHE A 793 17.93 6.51 10.17
CA PHE A 793 16.53 6.88 9.97
C PHE A 793 15.69 6.56 11.22
N ILE A 794 15.83 5.35 11.77
CA ILE A 794 15.01 4.87 12.88
C ILE A 794 15.27 5.67 14.15
N SER A 795 16.55 5.95 14.48
CA SER A 795 16.93 6.80 15.61
C SER A 795 16.30 8.20 15.54
N ILE A 796 16.23 8.80 14.35
CA ILE A 796 15.58 10.11 14.14
C ILE A 796 14.05 10.00 14.31
N LEU A 797 13.44 8.93 13.81
CA LEU A 797 11.99 8.72 13.95
C LEU A 797 11.57 8.50 15.40
N ASP A 798 12.25 7.61 16.14
CA ASP A 798 11.90 7.32 17.54
C ASP A 798 12.02 8.60 18.40
N LEU A 799 13.03 9.44 18.16
CA LEU A 799 13.16 10.76 18.79
C LEU A 799 11.96 11.69 18.48
N LEU A 800 11.53 11.76 17.21
CA LEU A 800 10.37 12.57 16.81
C LEU A 800 9.05 12.04 17.40
N VAL A 801 8.88 10.73 17.49
CA VAL A 801 7.72 10.07 18.14
C VAL A 801 7.72 10.31 19.64
N GLN A 802 8.87 10.24 20.30
CA GLN A 802 9.01 10.54 21.73
C GLN A 802 8.67 12.01 22.02
N ASN A 803 9.19 12.95 21.24
CA ASN A 803 8.86 14.38 21.38
C ASN A 803 7.36 14.63 21.16
N ALA A 804 6.75 14.06 20.11
CA ALA A 804 5.32 14.21 19.86
C ALA A 804 4.43 13.58 20.95
N ARG A 805 4.92 12.52 21.64
CA ARG A 805 4.29 11.96 22.84
C ARG A 805 4.39 12.91 24.05
N ILE A 806 5.57 13.50 24.28
CA ILE A 806 5.82 14.45 25.38
C ILE A 806 4.96 15.72 25.21
N GLU A 807 4.79 16.20 23.98
CA GLU A 807 3.94 17.35 23.64
C GLU A 807 2.43 17.04 23.71
N GLY A 808 2.03 15.77 23.77
CA GLY A 808 0.63 15.35 23.66
C GLY A 808 0.02 15.50 22.26
N ASN A 809 0.86 15.69 21.24
CA ASN A 809 0.46 15.86 19.84
C ASN A 809 0.18 14.52 19.13
N LEU A 810 0.81 13.42 19.58
CA LEU A 810 0.66 12.08 19.02
C LEU A 810 -0.78 11.54 19.15
N ASP A 811 -1.49 11.37 18.04
CA ASP A 811 -2.74 10.59 18.02
C ASP A 811 -2.43 9.11 18.23
N SER A 812 -3.09 8.53 19.24
CA SER A 812 -2.93 7.14 19.68
C SER A 812 -4.22 6.33 19.60
N GLY A 813 -5.32 6.91 19.11
CA GLY A 813 -6.67 6.33 19.17
C GLY A 813 -7.40 6.70 20.48
N ILE A 814 -8.25 5.80 20.97
CA ILE A 814 -8.85 5.93 22.31
C ILE A 814 -7.77 6.09 23.40
N VAL A 815 -7.85 7.17 24.17
CA VAL A 815 -6.92 7.47 25.28
C VAL A 815 -7.42 6.85 26.59
N ASP A 816 -6.60 6.01 27.22
CA ASP A 816 -6.90 5.41 28.51
C ASP A 816 -6.65 6.39 29.66
N MET A 817 -7.74 6.79 30.35
CA MET A 817 -7.72 7.66 31.51
C MET A 817 -7.40 6.84 32.76
N LYS A 818 -6.13 6.89 33.21
CA LYS A 818 -5.68 6.25 34.44
C LYS A 818 -5.72 7.19 35.64
N ALA A 819 -5.99 6.58 36.80
CA ALA A 819 -5.93 7.13 38.15
C ALA A 819 -5.86 5.93 39.13
N ASN A 820 -5.63 6.20 40.42
CA ASN A 820 -5.53 5.16 41.45
C ASN A 820 -6.92 4.79 42.00
N ILE A 821 -7.85 5.76 42.04
CA ILE A 821 -9.27 5.55 42.30
C ILE A 821 -10.07 6.24 41.17
N ILE A 822 -11.10 5.55 40.67
CA ILE A 822 -12.00 6.05 39.62
C ILE A 822 -13.44 5.68 39.98
N GLU A 823 -14.24 6.69 40.27
CA GLU A 823 -15.63 6.56 40.73
C GLU A 823 -16.61 7.29 39.80
N LEU A 824 -17.80 6.72 39.62
CA LEU A 824 -18.90 7.33 38.88
C LEU A 824 -19.67 8.28 39.82
N GLN A 825 -19.78 9.55 39.46
CA GLN A 825 -20.46 10.56 40.25
C GLN A 825 -21.96 10.58 39.93
N GLY A 826 -22.76 9.98 40.81
CA GLY A 826 -24.23 9.96 40.69
C GLY A 826 -24.76 9.07 39.56
N THR A 827 -26.00 9.34 39.14
CA THR A 827 -26.65 8.61 38.04
C THR A 827 -26.29 9.21 36.68
N PRO A 828 -25.87 8.40 35.68
CA PRO A 828 -25.61 8.90 34.33
C PRO A 828 -26.84 9.55 33.70
N LYS A 829 -26.65 10.70 33.05
CA LYS A 829 -27.75 11.49 32.50
C LYS A 829 -27.93 11.21 31.01
N THR A 830 -29.08 10.69 30.59
CA THR A 830 -29.47 10.68 29.17
C THR A 830 -29.60 12.12 28.66
N VAL A 831 -28.92 12.43 27.55
CA VAL A 831 -28.91 13.79 26.95
C VAL A 831 -29.52 13.84 25.55
N HIS A 832 -29.68 12.70 24.88
CA HIS A 832 -30.35 12.54 23.60
C HIS A 832 -30.77 11.08 23.42
N VAL A 833 -31.78 10.82 22.57
CA VAL A 833 -32.22 9.48 22.15
C VAL A 833 -32.47 9.52 20.65
N ASP A 834 -31.96 8.53 19.93
CA ASP A 834 -32.01 8.46 18.46
C ASP A 834 -33.34 7.83 17.97
N ASN A 835 -34.13 8.60 17.21
CA ASN A 835 -35.47 8.21 16.76
C ASN A 835 -35.53 6.94 15.88
N MET A 836 -34.43 6.53 15.23
CA MET A 836 -34.42 5.34 14.36
C MET A 836 -34.03 4.04 15.09
N SER A 837 -33.31 4.16 16.22
CA SER A 837 -32.71 3.02 16.92
C SER A 837 -33.11 2.90 18.39
N GLY A 838 -33.73 3.94 18.98
CA GLY A 838 -34.02 4.01 20.41
C GLY A 838 -32.76 4.10 21.30
N ALA A 839 -31.58 4.26 20.71
CA ALA A 839 -30.31 4.27 21.42
C ALA A 839 -30.03 5.66 22.03
N SER A 840 -29.62 5.67 23.30
CA SER A 840 -29.35 6.90 24.05
C SER A 840 -27.91 7.39 23.91
N THR A 841 -27.75 8.71 23.88
CA THR A 841 -26.52 9.40 24.27
C THR A 841 -26.57 9.67 25.78
N ILE A 842 -25.51 9.31 26.52
CA ILE A 842 -25.46 9.39 27.97
C ILE A 842 -24.22 10.16 28.43
N LEU A 843 -24.42 11.17 29.26
CA LEU A 843 -23.37 11.87 29.98
C LEU A 843 -23.03 11.13 31.28
N PHE A 844 -21.77 10.74 31.39
CA PHE A 844 -21.17 10.18 32.60
C PHE A 844 -20.19 11.20 33.18
N THR A 845 -20.27 11.45 34.49
CA THR A 845 -19.31 12.27 35.23
C THR A 845 -18.53 11.37 36.16
N PHE A 846 -17.19 11.43 36.12
CA PHE A 846 -16.31 10.60 36.91
C PHE A 846 -15.36 11.43 37.77
N THR A 847 -15.11 10.95 38.99
CA THR A 847 -14.08 11.48 39.87
C THR A 847 -12.85 10.59 39.78
N LEU A 848 -11.69 11.18 39.47
CA LEU A 848 -10.40 10.50 39.40
C LEU A 848 -9.48 11.02 40.50
N ASP A 849 -8.98 10.13 41.37
CA ASP A 849 -7.87 10.43 42.30
C ASP A 849 -6.56 9.87 41.72
N ARG A 850 -5.63 10.75 41.32
CA ARG A 850 -4.30 10.37 40.81
C ARG A 850 -3.18 10.45 41.86
N GLY A 851 -3.52 10.65 43.13
CA GLY A 851 -2.55 10.84 44.18
C GLY A 851 -1.84 9.55 44.57
N THR A 852 -0.54 9.62 44.82
CA THR A 852 0.23 8.49 45.40
C THR A 852 0.39 8.75 46.89
N THR A 853 -0.10 7.85 47.74
CA THR A 853 0.05 7.98 49.20
C THR A 853 1.50 7.79 49.64
N TRP A 854 1.82 8.16 50.89
CA TRP A 854 3.16 8.00 51.44
C TRP A 854 3.61 6.54 51.48
N GLU A 855 2.70 5.63 51.84
CA GLU A 855 2.93 4.19 51.92
C GLU A 855 3.27 3.64 50.53
N SER A 856 2.46 3.98 49.53
CA SER A 856 2.67 3.56 48.13
C SER A 856 4.00 4.08 47.58
N ALA A 857 4.36 5.35 47.85
CA ALA A 857 5.64 5.91 47.45
C ALA A 857 6.83 5.23 48.16
N SER A 858 6.67 4.85 49.42
CA SER A 858 7.70 4.14 50.19
C SER A 858 7.90 2.71 49.66
N THR A 859 6.82 1.97 49.39
CA THR A 859 6.91 0.62 48.81
C THR A 859 7.61 0.61 47.46
N MET A 860 7.35 1.59 46.57
CA MET A 860 8.07 1.72 45.29
C MET A 860 9.59 1.87 45.46
N LEU A 861 10.04 2.53 46.53
CA LEU A 861 11.45 2.71 46.84
C LEU A 861 12.06 1.43 47.42
N ASP A 862 11.36 0.77 48.34
CA ASP A 862 11.81 -0.48 48.99
C ASP A 862 11.91 -1.65 48.00
N GLU A 863 10.96 -1.78 47.06
CA GLU A 863 11.00 -2.78 45.99
C GLU A 863 12.22 -2.55 45.08
N LYS A 864 12.50 -1.30 44.68
CA LYS A 864 13.66 -0.98 43.83
C LYS A 864 15.01 -1.16 44.53
N GLN A 865 15.06 -1.06 45.85
CA GLN A 865 16.25 -1.43 46.63
C GLN A 865 16.43 -2.95 46.71
N LYS A 866 15.34 -3.72 46.85
CA LYS A 866 15.37 -5.20 46.87
C LYS A 866 15.76 -5.82 45.51
N ASP A 867 15.41 -5.18 44.39
CA ASP A 867 15.81 -5.60 43.04
C ASP A 867 17.34 -5.52 42.78
N GLY A 868 18.14 -4.95 43.69
CA GLY A 868 19.59 -4.79 43.51
C GLY A 868 20.01 -3.69 42.52
N LEU A 869 19.04 -2.92 41.98
CA LEU A 869 19.29 -1.80 41.05
C LEU A 869 19.41 -0.42 41.75
N GLY A 870 19.25 -0.35 43.07
CA GLY A 870 19.18 0.90 43.82
C GLY A 870 20.45 1.77 43.71
N SER A 871 20.30 3.01 43.26
CA SER A 871 21.39 3.99 43.16
C SER A 871 21.51 4.84 44.44
N PRO A 872 22.72 5.36 44.77
CA PRO A 872 22.88 6.25 45.92
C PRO A 872 22.12 7.60 45.78
N ASN A 873 21.65 7.93 44.58
CA ASN A 873 20.83 9.11 44.32
C ASN A 873 19.31 8.83 44.43
N ASP A 874 18.90 7.61 44.75
CA ASP A 874 17.47 7.23 44.81
C ASP A 874 16.87 7.59 46.18
N GLY A 875 15.63 8.09 46.21
CA GLY A 875 14.92 8.48 47.43
C GLY A 875 14.11 9.78 47.30
N PHE A 876 13.73 10.36 48.44
CA PHE A 876 12.87 11.56 48.50
C PHE A 876 13.66 12.88 48.41
N TYR A 877 13.00 13.91 47.88
CA TYR A 877 13.59 15.19 47.49
C TYR A 877 12.65 16.38 47.78
N GLU A 878 13.20 17.48 48.29
CA GLU A 878 12.54 18.77 48.57
C GLU A 878 12.99 19.84 47.55
N SER A 879 12.08 20.70 47.07
CA SER A 879 12.45 21.78 46.16
C SER A 879 13.35 22.82 46.84
N LYS A 880 14.50 23.18 46.21
CA LYS A 880 15.45 24.14 46.81
C LYS A 880 14.93 25.57 46.88
N ARG A 881 13.94 25.89 46.03
CA ARG A 881 13.22 27.16 46.02
C ARG A 881 11.77 26.87 46.37
N GLU A 882 11.16 27.78 47.10
CA GLU A 882 9.70 27.90 47.12
C GLU A 882 9.24 28.45 45.77
N TRP A 883 8.18 27.88 45.21
CA TRP A 883 7.46 28.47 44.08
C TRP A 883 5.97 28.49 44.40
N LEU A 884 5.26 29.51 43.90
CA LEU A 884 3.79 29.61 43.97
C LEU A 884 3.20 29.41 45.39
N GLY A 885 3.98 29.76 46.42
CA GLY A 885 3.58 29.76 47.83
C GLY A 885 4.07 28.61 48.71
N ARG A 886 4.78 27.60 48.17
CA ARG A 886 5.28 26.46 48.98
C ARG A 886 6.53 25.78 48.42
N ARG A 887 7.07 24.84 49.19
CA ARG A 887 8.00 23.81 48.71
C ARG A 887 7.24 22.61 48.18
N HIS A 888 7.89 21.88 47.28
CA HIS A 888 7.32 20.70 46.62
C HIS A 888 8.19 19.45 46.90
N PHE A 889 7.52 18.32 47.11
CA PHE A 889 8.12 17.05 47.47
C PHE A 889 8.00 16.05 46.31
N ILE A 890 9.09 15.34 46.01
CA ILE A 890 9.14 14.31 44.96
C ILE A 890 9.95 13.10 45.42
N LEU A 891 9.67 11.95 44.81
CA LEU A 891 10.47 10.72 44.91
C LEU A 891 11.20 10.54 43.58
N ALA A 892 12.48 10.21 43.62
CA ALA A 892 13.30 10.00 42.42
C ALA A 892 14.08 8.68 42.51
N PHE A 893 14.17 7.96 41.40
CA PHE A 893 14.98 6.73 41.26
C PHE A 893 15.44 6.54 39.81
N VAL A 894 16.53 5.81 39.58
CA VAL A 894 17.08 5.58 38.23
C VAL A 894 16.10 4.84 37.32
N SER A 895 16.00 5.28 36.06
CA SER A 895 15.23 4.57 35.04
C SER A 895 16.00 3.37 34.49
N THR A 896 15.33 2.23 34.38
CA THR A 896 15.82 1.05 33.64
C THR A 896 15.88 1.27 32.12
N SER A 897 15.39 2.41 31.62
CA SER A 897 15.26 2.69 30.18
C SER A 897 16.46 3.42 29.57
N ALA A 898 17.20 4.20 30.37
CA ALA A 898 18.30 5.05 29.91
C ALA A 898 19.26 5.39 31.07
N SER A 899 20.57 5.27 30.83
CA SER A 899 21.59 5.54 31.84
C SER A 899 21.62 7.02 32.25
N GLY A 900 21.60 7.28 33.56
CA GLY A 900 21.70 8.63 34.13
C GLY A 900 20.38 9.43 34.20
N MET A 901 19.26 8.86 33.74
CA MET A 901 17.93 9.45 33.82
C MET A 901 17.15 8.95 35.05
N PHE A 902 16.39 9.85 35.69
CA PHE A 902 15.63 9.56 36.90
C PHE A 902 14.13 9.67 36.63
N LYS A 903 13.38 8.63 36.99
CA LYS A 903 11.91 8.66 37.09
C LYS A 903 11.52 9.48 38.31
N ILE A 904 10.48 10.30 38.18
CA ILE A 904 10.04 11.24 39.21
C ILE A 904 8.58 10.94 39.57
N VAL A 905 8.30 10.62 40.83
CA VAL A 905 6.94 10.43 41.37
C VAL A 905 6.57 11.64 42.24
N ARG A 906 5.31 12.08 42.19
CA ARG A 906 4.79 13.24 42.94
C ARG A 906 3.55 12.87 43.76
N PRO A 907 3.32 13.48 44.94
CA PRO A 907 2.12 13.24 45.76
C PRO A 907 0.82 13.42 44.99
N ALA A 908 0.73 14.49 44.19
CA ALA A 908 -0.51 14.92 43.53
C ALA A 908 -0.89 14.16 42.24
N VAL A 909 0.07 13.50 41.55
CA VAL A 909 -0.15 12.96 40.19
C VAL A 909 0.55 11.63 39.90
N GLY A 910 1.26 11.05 40.87
CA GLY A 910 2.03 9.83 40.69
C GLY A 910 3.25 10.01 39.78
N GLU A 911 3.55 8.99 38.97
CA GLU A 911 4.73 8.93 38.11
C GLU A 911 4.66 9.94 36.94
N SER A 912 5.68 10.79 36.85
CA SER A 912 5.87 11.75 35.77
C SER A 912 6.30 11.06 34.48
N ILE A 913 5.54 11.28 33.39
CA ILE A 913 5.90 10.87 32.03
C ILE A 913 7.27 11.44 31.60
N ARG A 914 7.66 12.61 32.14
CA ARG A 914 9.00 13.18 31.95
C ARG A 914 9.96 12.69 33.03
N GLU A 915 10.96 11.93 32.61
CA GLU A 915 12.17 11.66 33.38
C GLU A 915 13.08 12.91 33.47
N MET A 916 14.00 12.92 34.43
CA MET A 916 14.87 14.05 34.74
C MET A 916 16.35 13.63 34.78
N PRO A 917 17.27 14.31 34.07
CA PRO A 917 18.70 14.06 34.21
C PRO A 917 19.18 14.36 35.63
N LEU A 918 20.17 13.60 36.12
CA LEU A 918 20.73 13.78 37.47
C LEU A 918 21.18 15.24 37.75
N ALA A 919 21.71 15.93 36.74
CA ALA A 919 22.10 17.34 36.83
C ALA A 919 20.90 18.29 37.01
N GLU A 920 19.77 18.04 36.34
CA GLU A 920 18.54 18.83 36.52
C GLU A 920 17.93 18.59 37.91
N LEU A 921 17.91 17.33 38.36
CA LEU A 921 17.44 16.92 39.68
C LEU A 921 18.28 17.57 40.81
N LYS A 922 19.60 17.42 40.76
CA LYS A 922 20.54 18.03 41.72
C LYS A 922 20.58 19.56 41.66
N ASN A 923 20.17 20.18 40.55
CA ASN A 923 20.02 21.63 40.50
C ASN A 923 18.73 22.09 41.21
N LYS A 924 17.58 21.52 40.86
CA LYS A 924 16.25 21.97 41.32
C LYS A 924 15.87 21.52 42.74
N TYR A 925 16.32 20.35 43.18
CA TYR A 925 15.91 19.72 44.43
C TYR A 925 17.10 19.36 45.34
N ARG A 926 16.83 19.13 46.62
CA ARG A 926 17.75 18.63 47.66
C ARG A 926 17.24 17.28 48.15
N LYS A 927 18.10 16.25 48.21
CA LYS A 927 17.72 14.94 48.76
C LYS A 927 17.41 15.08 50.25
N ILE A 928 16.34 14.45 50.71
CA ILE A 928 15.94 14.42 52.12
C ILE A 928 16.56 13.19 52.77
N THR A 929 17.17 13.36 53.95
CA THR A 929 17.76 12.25 54.74
C THR A 929 16.85 11.76 55.87
N THR A 930 15.94 12.60 56.37
CA THR A 930 14.97 12.24 57.43
C THR A 930 13.62 11.85 56.84
N LEU A 931 13.25 10.57 57.01
CA LEU A 931 11.98 10.02 56.50
C LEU A 931 10.75 10.75 57.05
N GLU A 932 10.78 11.20 58.31
CA GLU A 932 9.70 11.96 58.93
C GLU A 932 9.41 13.29 58.21
N LYS A 933 10.46 14.02 57.79
CA LYS A 933 10.30 15.26 57.03
C LYS A 933 9.77 14.99 55.63
N ALA A 934 10.25 13.91 54.99
CA ALA A 934 9.74 13.49 53.69
C ALA A 934 8.25 13.10 53.79
N ARG A 935 7.87 12.33 54.82
CA ARG A 935 6.49 11.92 55.11
C ARG A 935 5.56 13.11 55.29
N SER A 936 5.85 13.98 56.27
CA SER A 936 4.98 15.12 56.59
C SER A 936 4.80 16.07 55.40
N GLY A 937 5.86 16.33 54.63
CA GLY A 937 5.77 17.14 53.42
C GLY A 937 5.02 16.47 52.26
N TRP A 938 5.11 15.14 52.15
CA TRP A 938 4.36 14.36 51.15
C TRP A 938 2.87 14.31 51.48
N GLU A 939 2.52 14.08 52.75
CA GLU A 939 1.13 14.02 53.23
C GLU A 939 0.42 15.38 53.12
N ASP A 940 1.09 16.49 53.45
CA ASP A 940 0.57 17.86 53.22
C ASP A 940 0.34 18.13 51.72
N GLU A 941 1.34 17.89 50.86
CA GLU A 941 1.16 18.14 49.42
C GLU A 941 0.09 17.22 48.81
N TYR A 942 -0.01 15.97 49.27
CA TYR A 942 -1.05 15.02 48.87
C TYR A 942 -2.46 15.51 49.24
N GLU A 943 -2.69 16.04 50.45
CA GLU A 943 -4.02 16.47 50.85
C GLU A 943 -4.37 17.86 50.32
N VAL A 944 -3.44 18.82 50.31
CA VAL A 944 -3.66 20.14 49.70
C VAL A 944 -3.96 20.05 48.20
N SER A 945 -3.30 19.13 47.48
CA SER A 945 -3.53 18.94 46.03
C SER A 945 -4.90 18.35 45.68
N SER A 946 -5.69 17.84 46.65
CA SER A 946 -7.08 17.46 46.41
C SER A 946 -7.94 18.65 45.96
N LYS A 947 -7.73 19.82 46.59
CA LYS A 947 -8.54 21.03 46.42
C LYS A 947 -7.79 22.13 45.66
N GLN A 948 -6.46 22.17 45.71
CA GLN A 948 -5.64 23.24 45.15
C GLN A 948 -4.81 22.79 43.94
N CYS A 949 -4.77 23.61 42.89
CA CYS A 949 -3.91 23.37 41.72
C CYS A 949 -2.43 23.63 42.03
N MET A 950 -1.51 23.13 41.18
CA MET A 950 -0.06 23.32 41.39
C MET A 950 0.40 24.79 41.27
N HIS A 951 -0.47 25.69 40.81
CA HIS A 951 -0.19 27.14 40.73
C HIS A 951 -0.45 27.91 42.04
N GLY A 952 -0.74 27.20 43.14
CA GLY A 952 -0.98 27.82 44.45
C GLY A 952 -2.33 28.55 44.53
N PRO A 953 -2.52 29.42 45.54
CA PRO A 953 -3.80 30.10 45.77
C PRO A 953 -4.05 31.20 44.74
N ASN A 954 -3.00 31.92 44.33
CA ASN A 954 -3.09 33.10 43.45
C ASN A 954 -3.16 32.70 41.95
N CYS A 955 -3.78 31.57 41.63
CA CYS A 955 -3.88 31.10 40.26
C CYS A 955 -4.86 31.98 39.46
N LYS A 956 -4.39 32.56 38.34
CA LYS A 956 -5.21 33.37 37.39
C LYS A 956 -6.43 32.65 36.79
N LEU A 957 -6.58 31.35 37.04
CA LEU A 957 -7.69 30.50 36.57
C LEU A 957 -8.63 30.05 37.71
N GLY A 958 -8.34 30.43 38.96
CA GLY A 958 -9.16 30.15 40.13
C GLY A 958 -9.57 28.68 40.29
N SER A 959 -10.82 28.47 40.68
CA SER A 959 -11.45 27.16 40.86
C SER A 959 -11.41 26.28 39.60
N PHE A 960 -11.40 26.87 38.41
CA PHE A 960 -11.36 26.18 37.12
C PHE A 960 -9.95 25.63 36.74
N CYS A 961 -8.93 25.82 37.59
CA CYS A 961 -7.62 25.25 37.36
C CYS A 961 -7.51 23.79 37.85
N THR A 962 -7.54 22.84 36.93
CA THR A 962 -7.30 21.40 37.21
C THR A 962 -5.83 20.99 37.11
N VAL A 963 -4.92 21.91 36.76
CA VAL A 963 -3.51 21.60 36.49
C VAL A 963 -2.80 21.19 37.79
N GLY A 964 -2.35 19.94 37.86
CA GLY A 964 -1.67 19.40 39.04
C GLY A 964 -2.55 19.26 40.29
N ARG A 965 -3.88 19.22 40.13
CA ARG A 965 -4.76 18.69 41.18
C ARG A 965 -4.70 17.15 41.17
N ARG A 966 -4.84 16.59 42.37
CA ARG A 966 -5.00 15.16 42.66
C ARG A 966 -6.38 14.66 42.25
N MET A 967 -7.42 15.35 42.69
CA MET A 967 -8.80 15.08 42.31
C MET A 967 -9.14 15.79 41.01
N GLN A 968 -9.66 15.04 40.03
CA GLN A 968 -10.18 15.60 38.78
C GLN A 968 -11.56 15.03 38.44
N GLU A 969 -12.54 15.93 38.32
CA GLU A 969 -13.83 15.66 37.68
C GLU A 969 -13.65 15.59 36.15
N VAL A 970 -14.17 14.51 35.53
CA VAL A 970 -14.03 14.20 34.11
C VAL A 970 -15.41 13.86 33.53
N ASN A 971 -15.82 14.57 32.49
CA ASN A 971 -17.12 14.39 31.84
C ASN A 971 -16.95 13.64 30.51
N ILE A 972 -17.69 12.55 30.32
CA ILE A 972 -17.61 11.66 29.15
C ILE A 972 -19.01 11.47 28.56
N LEU A 973 -19.19 11.81 27.29
CA LEU A 973 -20.37 11.41 26.53
C LEU A 973 -20.16 10.03 25.92
N GLY A 974 -20.86 9.03 26.46
CA GLY A 974 -20.92 7.67 25.94
C GLY A 974 -22.29 7.36 25.32
N GLY A 975 -22.47 6.11 24.90
CA GLY A 975 -23.63 5.73 24.08
C GLY A 975 -23.43 6.20 22.64
N LEU A 976 -24.51 6.61 21.97
CA LEU A 976 -24.50 6.98 20.56
C LEU A 976 -24.05 8.44 20.35
N ILE A 977 -23.06 8.70 19.48
CA ILE A 977 -22.42 10.03 19.35
C ILE A 977 -22.58 10.68 17.95
N LEU A 978 -22.77 9.89 16.89
CA LEU A 978 -22.95 10.43 15.53
C LEU A 978 -24.17 11.36 15.33
N PRO A 979 -25.35 11.19 15.98
CA PRO A 979 -26.47 12.13 15.87
C PRO A 979 -26.23 13.48 16.55
N VAL A 980 -25.20 13.57 17.40
CA VAL A 980 -24.90 14.75 18.23
C VAL A 980 -23.56 15.39 17.88
N TRP A 981 -22.78 14.78 16.97
CA TRP A 981 -21.43 15.19 16.61
C TRP A 981 -21.33 16.65 16.19
N GLY A 982 -22.20 17.11 15.28
CA GLY A 982 -22.21 18.49 14.79
C GLY A 982 -22.51 19.51 15.89
N THR A 983 -23.40 19.17 16.83
CA THR A 983 -23.71 19.98 18.01
C THR A 983 -22.49 20.10 18.94
N ILE A 984 -21.77 19.00 19.15
CA ILE A 984 -20.58 18.98 20.01
C ILE A 984 -19.42 19.74 19.36
N GLU A 985 -19.14 19.56 18.06
CA GLU A 985 -18.10 20.34 17.35
C GLU A 985 -18.42 21.86 17.38
N LYS A 986 -19.70 22.23 17.24
CA LYS A 986 -20.19 23.62 17.37
C LYS A 986 -20.10 24.18 18.81
N ALA A 987 -20.10 23.33 19.83
CA ALA A 987 -19.87 23.74 21.23
C ALA A 987 -18.38 23.83 21.59
N LEU A 988 -17.55 22.89 21.12
CA LEU A 988 -16.10 22.86 21.38
C LEU A 988 -15.33 23.92 20.60
N SER A 989 -15.72 24.24 19.37
CA SER A 989 -15.08 25.29 18.56
C SER A 989 -15.08 26.68 19.22
N LYS A 990 -16.09 26.97 20.05
CA LYS A 990 -16.23 28.19 20.86
C LYS A 990 -15.25 28.29 22.04
N GLN A 991 -14.60 27.19 22.44
CA GLN A 991 -13.76 27.15 23.64
C GLN A 991 -12.45 27.93 23.48
N ALA A 992 -12.10 28.76 24.45
CA ALA A 992 -10.92 29.64 24.35
C ALA A 992 -9.57 28.89 24.20
N ARG A 993 -9.42 27.72 24.83
CA ARG A 993 -8.19 26.91 24.75
C ARG A 993 -8.20 25.98 23.55
N GLN A 994 -7.15 26.02 22.73
CA GLN A 994 -6.97 25.13 21.58
C GLN A 994 -7.03 23.64 21.96
N SER A 995 -6.52 23.25 23.13
CA SER A 995 -6.62 21.88 23.66
C SER A 995 -8.03 21.46 24.08
N HIS A 996 -8.95 22.41 24.29
CA HIS A 996 -10.37 22.15 24.54
C HIS A 996 -11.19 22.12 23.23
N LYS A 997 -10.67 22.65 22.11
CA LYS A 997 -11.31 22.59 20.77
C LYS A 997 -11.19 21.21 20.12
N ARG A 998 -10.18 20.40 20.46
CA ARG A 998 -9.93 19.07 19.87
C ARG A 998 -10.80 18.01 20.53
N LEU A 999 -11.65 17.36 19.73
CA LEU A 999 -12.36 16.12 20.06
C LEU A 999 -11.35 15.04 20.49
N ARG A 1000 -11.61 14.37 21.62
CA ARG A 1000 -10.76 13.29 22.16
C ARG A 1000 -11.64 12.17 22.69
N VAL A 1001 -11.50 10.98 22.11
CA VAL A 1001 -12.19 9.78 22.60
C VAL A 1001 -11.35 9.18 23.72
N VAL A 1002 -12.00 8.90 24.85
CA VAL A 1002 -11.38 8.38 26.07
C VAL A 1002 -12.04 7.08 26.49
N ARG A 1003 -11.26 6.24 27.17
CA ARG A 1003 -11.74 5.06 27.88
C ARG A 1003 -11.35 5.16 29.36
N LEU A 1004 -12.25 4.70 30.20
CA LEU A 1004 -12.15 4.76 31.65
C LEU A 1004 -12.74 3.46 32.22
N GLU A 1005 -12.14 2.96 33.29
CA GLU A 1005 -12.56 1.73 33.98
C GLU A 1005 -12.66 2.08 35.47
N THR A 1006 -13.85 1.95 36.05
CA THR A 1006 -14.11 2.30 37.46
C THR A 1006 -13.47 1.28 38.39
N THR A 1007 -12.86 1.74 39.49
CA THR A 1007 -12.04 0.89 40.36
C THR A 1007 -12.85 0.01 41.33
N ALA A 1008 -14.12 0.34 41.57
CA ALA A 1008 -14.99 -0.43 42.46
C ALA A 1008 -15.66 -1.64 41.77
N ASP A 1009 -16.17 -1.46 40.54
CA ASP A 1009 -16.96 -2.46 39.80
C ASP A 1009 -16.32 -2.91 38.47
N ASN A 1010 -15.11 -2.43 38.14
CA ASN A 1010 -14.37 -2.72 36.89
C ASN A 1010 -15.19 -2.42 35.61
N LYS A 1011 -16.09 -1.42 35.68
CA LYS A 1011 -17.03 -1.12 34.60
C LYS A 1011 -16.39 -0.18 33.58
N ARG A 1012 -16.17 -0.72 32.38
CA ARG A 1012 -15.53 -0.03 31.26
C ARG A 1012 -16.51 0.92 30.57
N THR A 1013 -16.18 2.21 30.56
CA THR A 1013 -16.89 3.27 29.83
C THR A 1013 -15.98 3.82 28.73
N VAL A 1014 -16.52 3.99 27.53
CA VAL A 1014 -15.84 4.60 26.38
C VAL A 1014 -16.74 5.71 25.84
N GLY A 1015 -16.15 6.84 25.47
CA GLY A 1015 -16.90 7.97 24.94
C GLY A 1015 -16.03 9.19 24.64
N LEU A 1016 -16.66 10.29 24.29
CA LEU A 1016 -16.01 11.56 23.99
C LEU A 1016 -15.77 12.35 25.28
N LEU A 1017 -14.52 12.78 25.52
CA LEU A 1017 -14.17 13.69 26.61
C LEU A 1017 -14.75 15.08 26.35
N VAL A 1018 -15.64 15.53 27.23
CA VAL A 1018 -16.15 16.91 27.24
C VAL A 1018 -15.39 17.70 28.30
N PRO A 1019 -14.63 18.76 27.93
CA PRO A 1019 -14.03 19.66 28.91
C PRO A 1019 -15.12 20.30 29.78
N ASN A 1020 -14.91 20.41 31.09
CA ASN A 1020 -15.96 20.82 32.04
C ASN A 1020 -16.53 22.22 31.69
N ALA A 1021 -15.68 23.13 31.17
CA ALA A 1021 -16.07 24.45 30.63
C ALA A 1021 -16.88 24.43 29.32
N ALA A 1022 -17.18 23.25 28.76
CA ALA A 1022 -18.02 23.04 27.59
C ALA A 1022 -19.28 22.20 27.89
N VAL A 1023 -19.39 21.57 29.06
CA VAL A 1023 -20.48 20.64 29.41
C VAL A 1023 -21.84 21.34 29.31
N GLU A 1024 -21.96 22.54 29.88
CA GLU A 1024 -23.21 23.30 29.82
C GLU A 1024 -23.57 23.71 28.39
N THR A 1025 -22.60 24.21 27.60
CA THR A 1025 -22.82 24.58 26.19
C THR A 1025 -23.23 23.39 25.32
N VAL A 1026 -22.70 22.20 25.61
CA VAL A 1026 -23.11 20.95 24.96
C VAL A 1026 -24.53 20.56 25.39
N LEU A 1027 -24.83 20.57 26.69
CA LEU A 1027 -26.17 20.26 27.21
C LEU A 1027 -27.25 21.19 26.63
N GLN A 1028 -27.00 22.51 26.61
CA GLN A 1028 -27.90 23.50 25.99
C GLN A 1028 -28.13 23.20 24.50
N GLY A 1029 -27.07 22.84 23.75
CA GLY A 1029 -27.17 22.46 22.34
C GLY A 1029 -27.98 21.18 22.10
N LEU A 1030 -28.05 20.28 23.08
CA LEU A 1030 -28.80 19.01 23.00
C LEU A 1030 -30.24 19.14 23.52
N SER A 1031 -30.51 20.04 24.47
CA SER A 1031 -31.89 20.36 24.86
C SER A 1031 -32.65 21.13 23.78
N LEU A 1032 -31.96 21.98 23.00
CA LEU A 1032 -32.57 22.74 21.90
C LEU A 1032 -33.02 21.87 20.72
N SER A 1033 -32.38 20.71 20.47
CA SER A 1033 -32.88 19.77 19.46
C SER A 1033 -34.08 18.97 19.95
N LEU A 1034 -34.16 18.65 21.25
CA LEU A 1034 -35.33 18.04 21.87
C LEU A 1034 -36.58 18.93 21.76
N SER A 1035 -36.47 20.23 22.06
CA SER A 1035 -37.59 21.16 21.91
C SER A 1035 -38.06 21.32 20.45
N LEU A 1036 -37.11 21.38 19.49
CA LEU A 1036 -37.45 21.46 18.06
C LEU A 1036 -38.12 20.18 17.53
N SER A 1037 -37.74 19.00 18.04
CA SER A 1037 -38.42 17.76 17.66
C SER A 1037 -39.85 17.68 18.21
N LEU A 1038 -40.10 18.16 19.43
CA LEU A 1038 -41.47 18.21 19.98
C LEU A 1038 -42.34 19.23 19.24
N SER A 1039 -41.83 20.41 18.89
CA SER A 1039 -42.65 21.41 18.18
C SER A 1039 -43.06 20.94 16.78
N TYR A 1040 -42.18 20.23 16.06
CA TYR A 1040 -42.55 19.61 14.77
C TYR A 1040 -43.54 18.45 14.95
N TYR A 1041 -43.39 17.63 15.98
CA TYR A 1041 -44.33 16.52 16.23
C TYR A 1041 -45.72 17.02 16.65
N LEU A 1042 -45.79 18.09 17.44
CA LEU A 1042 -47.06 18.72 17.82
C LEU A 1042 -47.74 19.39 16.62
N ALA A 1043 -46.98 20.12 15.77
CA ALA A 1043 -47.52 20.68 14.53
C ALA A 1043 -48.09 19.58 13.60
N TRP A 1044 -47.39 18.45 13.46
CA TRP A 1044 -47.83 17.34 12.61
C TRP A 1044 -49.01 16.53 13.18
N VAL A 1045 -49.28 16.63 14.49
CA VAL A 1045 -50.51 16.11 15.10
C VAL A 1045 -51.67 17.10 14.87
N GLN A 1046 -51.42 18.41 14.92
CA GLN A 1046 -52.45 19.40 14.59
C GLN A 1046 -52.86 19.33 13.11
N GLU A 1047 -51.94 19.09 12.17
CA GLU A 1047 -52.25 18.82 10.74
C GLU A 1047 -52.99 17.48 10.47
N ILE A 1048 -53.44 16.76 11.52
CA ILE A 1048 -54.20 15.51 11.43
C ILE A 1048 -55.55 15.59 12.17
N ASP A 1049 -55.73 16.56 13.08
CA ASP A 1049 -56.99 16.83 13.79
C ASP A 1049 -57.79 18.03 13.21
N ASP A 1050 -57.25 18.74 12.20
CA ASP A 1050 -57.91 19.75 11.33
C ASP A 1050 -58.18 19.21 9.91
#